data_AF-A0AAU8Z134-F1
#
_entry.id   AF-A0AAU8Z134-F1
#
_cell.length_a   1.000
_cell.length_b   1.000
_cell.length_c   1.000
_cell.angle_alpha   90.00
_cell.angle_beta   90.00
_cell.angle_gamma   90.00
#
_symmetry.space_group_name_H-M   'P 1'
#
loop_
_entity.id
_entity.type
_entity.pdbx_description
1 polymer ?
#
loop_
_entity_poly.entity_id
_entity_poly.type
_entity_poly.pdbx_seq_one_letter_code
_entity_poly.pdbx_strand_id
1 'polypeptide(L)'
;MNKNFKTLKKANAIALSTAILLGVSTPVCALERNQVEKATNKALNDTTYALNSSKTNPRVLDTPTSAPSSFQLSKNNWDGSPNYTISMDMWYGTNGDVWKLYENGKLVHESKLVNNSPNAQHAEVKFTNKSNRTYTYTAELINAAGVTKSKNAIVHEVTKNDTPIDVPLPESVSGQPAVGYTVLDEDANSFEWAVFISNPNKNYIWQGSSFSLWGMSFDTDNEITSVSNADSFKQNGKNVIINVKQDERLLPYNTTRIFVVKGKKCSSKAPTNFKSNLIRGDISYPTFASLPSSFTKNKPDLNEKDLITNKVDYYNPKVKVNTGNKLMYNNPASDTQLIIPMPKKMSVPINGVNGLRIWMPSKYLAMGIGTGTEYFGLNPNFMVGLSIKENFTCGLAPLESGYTENIVTVDGKKWSWPIQKKHPDGPFQQEKGNFNEIKKQYPDYFPDSAEHQNYVTLKTGEPDDPSYIHAAMSSYMSLTMTREFLYAIPNNDFSGALKEAKDPWAEFVLVDNAYNRGVYGLLQRKLFTEHRDKLINSTDINKEFNLSGFANHIENIQNVIKAMDSETENFYDANITWNDMENYLKELRLYYGRNVPNDADWNIMKADVKEAYDVLSKHWGGDHVSLRYDFLTLLRVCEKHLPENKQPAPSGASWIEQVNSANNIH
;
A
#
# COMPACT_ATOMS: atom_id res chain seq x y z
N MET A 1 35.27 50.96 18.68
CA MET A 1 34.28 51.05 19.80
C MET A 1 33.27 49.91 19.59
N ASN A 2 33.36 48.79 20.33
CA ASN A 2 32.59 48.50 21.57
C ASN A 2 31.11 48.90 21.45
N LYS A 3 30.08 48.08 21.72
CA LYS A 3 29.94 46.78 22.41
C LYS A 3 28.51 46.24 22.15
N ASN A 4 28.41 44.92 21.95
CA ASN A 4 27.48 43.91 22.53
C ASN A 4 26.07 44.32 23.04
N PHE A 5 24.99 43.53 22.93
CA PHE A 5 24.86 42.11 23.33
C PHE A 5 23.52 41.43 22.85
N LYS A 6 23.65 40.17 22.39
CA LYS A 6 22.87 38.91 22.63
C LYS A 6 21.36 38.74 22.27
N THR A 7 21.18 37.91 21.22
CA THR A 7 20.44 36.62 21.10
C THR A 7 19.07 36.40 21.76
N LEU A 8 18.09 36.10 20.91
CA LEU A 8 16.96 35.19 21.19
C LEU A 8 17.04 33.97 20.25
N LYS A 9 16.91 32.78 20.84
CA LYS A 9 17.11 31.46 20.22
C LYS A 9 16.09 31.20 19.10
N LYS A 10 16.58 30.91 17.88
CA LYS A 10 15.89 30.02 16.94
C LYS A 10 16.03 28.61 17.48
N ALA A 11 14.94 27.99 17.89
CA ALA A 11 14.89 26.57 18.19
C ALA A 11 13.69 25.95 17.47
N ASN A 12 14.02 24.89 16.72
CA ASN A 12 13.16 23.86 16.14
C ASN A 12 12.59 24.12 14.75
N ALA A 13 13.52 24.18 13.79
CA ALA A 13 13.40 23.39 12.57
C ALA A 13 13.80 21.93 12.87
N ILE A 14 13.37 20.99 12.01
CA ILE A 14 13.57 19.52 12.00
C ILE A 14 12.36 18.75 12.53
N ALA A 15 11.39 18.55 11.63
CA ALA A 15 10.60 17.33 11.49
C ALA A 15 10.05 17.28 10.05
N LEU A 16 10.95 17.25 9.06
CA LEU A 16 10.61 16.82 7.70
C LEU A 16 11.46 15.59 7.38
N SER A 17 10.87 14.66 6.64
CA SER A 17 11.44 13.45 6.06
C SER A 17 11.93 12.36 7.01
N THR A 18 10.99 11.56 7.54
CA THR A 18 11.26 10.13 7.80
C THR A 18 10.04 9.21 7.61
N ALA A 19 8.94 9.70 7.01
CA ALA A 19 7.77 8.89 6.68
C ALA A 19 7.76 8.36 5.23
N ILE A 20 8.84 8.57 4.47
CA ILE A 20 8.85 8.31 3.00
C ILE A 20 9.29 6.87 2.64
N LEU A 21 9.79 6.06 3.58
CA LEU A 21 10.25 4.69 3.27
C LEU A 21 9.52 3.57 4.01
N LEU A 22 8.96 3.84 5.19
CA LEU A 22 8.22 2.83 5.94
C LEU A 22 6.74 2.97 5.60
N GLY A 23 6.15 1.97 4.94
CA GLY A 23 4.72 1.87 4.63
C GLY A 23 3.78 1.79 5.84
N VAL A 24 4.05 2.58 6.88
CA VAL A 24 3.21 2.76 8.05
C VAL A 24 2.33 3.97 7.81
N SER A 25 1.00 3.77 7.79
CA SER A 25 0.06 4.88 7.96
C SER A 25 0.32 5.50 9.33
N THR A 26 1.01 6.63 9.39
CA THR A 26 1.05 7.42 10.62
C THR A 26 -0.35 8.00 10.82
N PRO A 27 -1.08 7.64 11.89
CA PRO A 27 -2.37 8.24 12.16
C PRO A 27 -2.16 9.75 12.32
N VAL A 28 -2.87 10.55 11.53
CA VAL A 28 -2.86 11.99 11.70
C VAL A 28 -3.74 12.30 12.92
N CYS A 29 -3.11 12.58 14.06
CA CYS A 29 -3.83 12.93 15.28
C CYS A 29 -4.56 14.27 15.12
N ALA A 30 -5.73 14.35 15.76
CA ALA A 30 -6.66 15.48 15.73
C ALA A 30 -5.98 16.81 16.08
N LEU A 31 -6.20 17.82 15.23
CA LEU A 31 -6.16 19.21 15.66
C LEU A 31 -7.55 19.56 16.18
N GLU A 32 -7.68 19.79 17.49
CA GLU A 32 -8.83 20.51 18.01
C GLU A 32 -8.89 21.87 17.32
N ARG A 33 -9.99 22.21 16.63
CA ARG A 33 -10.28 23.61 16.29
C ARG A 33 -10.59 24.36 17.59
N ASN A 34 -9.55 24.79 18.31
CA ASN A 34 -9.70 25.70 19.43
C ASN A 34 -9.42 27.15 19.01
N GLN A 35 -10.50 27.93 19.10
CA GLN A 35 -10.60 29.38 19.33
C GLN A 35 -10.13 30.33 18.22
N VAL A 36 -11.16 30.94 17.60
CA VAL A 36 -11.07 32.16 16.80
C VAL A 36 -10.31 33.26 17.56
N GLU A 37 -9.40 33.91 16.84
CA GLU A 37 -8.50 34.96 17.29
C GLU A 37 -9.23 36.14 17.96
N LYS A 38 -8.63 36.63 19.05
CA LYS A 38 -8.95 37.91 19.68
C LYS A 38 -8.65 39.06 18.72
N ALA A 39 -9.68 39.72 18.21
CA ALA A 39 -9.55 41.06 17.64
C ALA A 39 -9.15 42.05 18.74
N THR A 40 -8.05 42.75 18.50
CA THR A 40 -7.43 43.75 19.37
C THR A 40 -8.19 45.08 19.31
N ASN A 41 -8.46 45.68 20.47
CA ASN A 41 -8.90 47.07 20.58
C ASN A 41 -7.76 48.01 20.20
N LYS A 42 -8.01 48.97 19.30
CA LYS A 42 -7.26 50.22 19.20
C LYS A 42 -8.24 51.39 19.13
N ALA A 43 -8.04 52.34 20.03
CA ALA A 43 -8.89 53.49 20.27
C ALA A 43 -8.57 54.71 19.37
N LEU A 44 -9.64 55.44 19.05
CA LEU A 44 -9.84 56.90 18.86
C LEU A 44 -9.07 57.73 17.80
N ASN A 45 -9.85 58.42 16.95
CA ASN A 45 -10.03 59.89 16.80
C ASN A 45 -10.84 60.13 15.51
N ASP A 46 -11.68 61.14 15.29
CA ASP A 46 -12.36 62.21 16.04
C ASP A 46 -13.18 62.95 14.94
N THR A 47 -14.40 63.38 15.24
CA THR A 47 -15.03 64.70 14.92
C THR A 47 -16.54 64.68 14.61
N THR A 48 -17.24 65.32 15.56
CA THR A 48 -18.36 66.28 15.44
C THR A 48 -19.65 65.90 14.72
N TYR A 49 -20.78 65.96 15.45
CA TYR A 49 -21.72 67.10 15.38
C TYR A 49 -22.44 67.28 16.74
N ALA A 50 -22.53 68.53 17.18
CA ALA A 50 -23.23 68.96 18.38
C ALA A 50 -24.76 68.99 18.16
N LEU A 51 -25.52 68.60 19.18
CA LEU A 51 -26.96 68.86 19.27
C LEU A 51 -27.30 69.53 20.60
N ASN A 52 -28.13 70.56 20.46
CA ASN A 52 -28.65 71.44 21.49
C ASN A 52 -29.38 70.71 22.61
N SER A 53 -29.25 71.30 23.79
CA SER A 53 -30.01 71.05 25.01
C SER A 53 -31.52 70.95 24.78
N SER A 54 -32.13 69.89 25.30
CA SER A 54 -33.53 69.85 25.73
C SER A 54 -33.66 68.83 26.87
N LYS A 55 -34.22 69.28 27.99
CA LYS A 55 -34.38 68.55 29.25
C LYS A 55 -35.21 67.27 29.09
N THR A 56 -34.72 66.15 29.64
CA THR A 56 -35.57 65.08 30.20
C THR A 56 -34.86 64.40 31.39
N ASN A 57 -35.62 64.20 32.47
CA ASN A 57 -35.24 63.66 33.78
C ASN A 57 -34.27 62.45 33.77
N PRO A 58 -33.44 62.28 34.82
CA PRO A 58 -32.75 61.02 35.05
C PRO A 58 -33.79 59.94 35.38
N ARG A 59 -34.04 59.01 34.45
CA ARG A 59 -34.76 57.77 34.77
C ARG A 59 -33.80 56.94 35.62
N VAL A 60 -34.09 56.91 36.92
CA VAL A 60 -33.54 55.94 37.87
C VAL A 60 -33.62 54.56 37.21
N LEU A 61 -32.49 53.88 37.03
CA LEU A 61 -32.49 52.44 36.74
C LEU A 61 -33.10 51.80 37.99
N ASP A 62 -34.38 51.44 37.92
CA ASP A 62 -34.96 50.56 38.92
C ASP A 62 -34.15 49.28 38.93
N THR A 63 -33.50 48.99 40.05
CA THR A 63 -32.91 47.68 40.30
C THR A 63 -34.05 46.67 40.10
N PRO A 64 -33.93 45.72 39.16
CA PRO A 64 -35.03 44.80 38.88
C PRO A 64 -35.41 44.09 40.19
N THR A 65 -36.70 44.02 40.47
CA THR A 65 -37.25 43.39 41.69
C THR A 65 -37.63 41.92 41.47
N SER A 66 -37.53 41.44 40.23
CA SER A 66 -37.82 40.06 39.83
C SER A 66 -36.90 39.60 38.69
N ALA A 67 -36.71 38.28 38.55
CA ALA A 67 -36.08 37.69 37.37
C ALA A 67 -36.82 38.11 36.07
N PRO A 68 -36.16 38.02 34.90
CA PRO A 68 -36.77 38.42 33.63
C PRO A 68 -38.07 37.69 33.33
N SER A 69 -38.99 38.34 32.61
CA SER A 69 -40.25 37.74 32.22
C SER A 69 -40.07 36.65 31.16
N SER A 70 -41.13 35.85 31.01
CA SER A 70 -41.09 34.68 30.15
C SER A 70 -40.91 35.06 28.68
N PHE A 71 -39.92 34.45 28.04
CA PHE A 71 -39.56 34.69 26.64
C PHE A 71 -39.49 33.36 25.86
N GLN A 72 -39.42 33.46 24.54
CA GLN A 72 -39.32 32.31 23.64
C GLN A 72 -38.22 32.52 22.60
N LEU A 73 -37.75 31.41 22.03
CA LEU A 73 -36.86 31.42 20.88
C LEU A 73 -37.64 31.18 19.59
N SER A 74 -37.16 31.77 18.50
CA SER A 74 -37.64 31.53 17.14
C SER A 74 -36.45 31.38 16.18
N LYS A 75 -36.70 30.86 14.98
CA LYS A 75 -35.72 30.81 13.89
C LYS A 75 -36.32 31.33 12.60
N ASN A 76 -35.49 31.83 11.70
CA ASN A 76 -35.94 32.40 10.43
C ASN A 76 -35.98 31.39 9.27
N ASN A 77 -35.54 30.15 9.47
CA ASN A 77 -35.45 29.17 8.40
C ASN A 77 -35.69 27.73 8.89
N TRP A 78 -36.33 26.91 8.06
CA TRP A 78 -36.64 25.49 8.29
C TRP A 78 -36.24 24.58 7.13
N ASP A 79 -35.61 25.13 6.08
CA ASP A 79 -35.40 24.44 4.81
C ASP A 79 -34.11 23.60 4.75
N GLY A 80 -33.40 23.43 5.85
CA GLY A 80 -32.11 22.75 5.86
C GLY A 80 -30.89 23.63 5.58
N SER A 81 -31.06 24.96 5.41
CA SER A 81 -29.94 25.85 5.09
C SER A 81 -28.86 25.88 6.17
N PRO A 82 -27.57 25.97 5.78
CA PRO A 82 -26.46 26.20 6.70
C PRO A 82 -26.41 27.62 7.27
N ASN A 83 -27.25 28.53 6.76
CA ASN A 83 -27.33 29.93 7.17
C ASN A 83 -28.73 30.19 7.75
N TYR A 84 -28.79 30.55 9.04
CA TYR A 84 -30.04 30.84 9.75
C TYR A 84 -29.78 31.76 10.93
N THR A 85 -30.86 32.35 11.44
CA THR A 85 -30.86 33.26 12.59
C THR A 85 -31.69 32.66 13.69
N ILE A 86 -31.18 32.70 14.93
CA ILE A 86 -31.95 32.39 16.13
C ILE A 86 -32.27 33.71 16.83
N SER A 87 -33.56 33.92 17.08
CA SER A 87 -34.07 35.14 17.71
C SER A 87 -34.71 34.83 19.06
N MET A 88 -34.67 35.80 19.95
CA MET A 88 -35.25 35.80 21.28
C MET A 88 -36.30 36.91 21.34
N ASP A 89 -37.52 36.55 21.75
CA ASP A 89 -38.65 37.48 21.85
C ASP A 89 -39.28 37.41 23.24
N MET A 90 -39.28 38.55 23.92
CA MET A 90 -40.06 38.79 25.14
C MET A 90 -41.11 39.88 24.84
N TRP A 91 -42.40 39.56 24.95
CA TRP A 91 -43.46 40.46 24.48
C TRP A 91 -43.79 41.60 25.46
N TYR A 92 -43.60 41.39 26.77
CA TYR A 92 -43.77 42.38 27.82
C TYR A 92 -43.20 41.85 29.16
N GLY A 93 -43.03 42.72 30.15
CA GLY A 93 -42.64 42.37 31.52
C GLY A 93 -41.21 42.79 31.89
N THR A 94 -40.65 42.24 32.97
CA THR A 94 -39.30 42.56 33.44
C THR A 94 -38.25 42.12 32.42
N ASN A 95 -37.47 43.04 31.88
CA ASN A 95 -36.43 42.77 30.90
C ASN A 95 -35.19 42.10 31.53
N GLY A 96 -34.40 41.46 30.66
CA GLY A 96 -33.04 41.05 30.96
C GLY A 96 -32.00 42.13 30.66
N ASP A 97 -30.86 42.03 31.33
CA ASP A 97 -29.64 42.80 31.08
C ASP A 97 -28.65 42.01 30.20
N VAL A 98 -28.75 40.67 30.19
CA VAL A 98 -27.89 39.77 29.40
C VAL A 98 -28.70 38.62 28.82
N TRP A 99 -28.45 38.29 27.54
CA TRP A 99 -28.96 37.09 26.89
C TRP A 99 -27.81 36.13 26.58
N LYS A 100 -27.96 34.87 27.00
CA LYS A 100 -27.05 33.76 26.70
C LYS A 100 -27.76 32.72 25.85
N LEU A 101 -27.19 32.37 24.70
CA LEU A 101 -27.67 31.31 23.83
C LEU A 101 -26.73 30.11 23.89
N TYR A 102 -27.31 28.94 24.10
CA TYR A 102 -26.63 27.66 24.15
C TYR A 102 -26.99 26.82 22.92
N GLU A 103 -26.00 26.25 22.25
CA GLU A 103 -26.14 25.26 21.17
C GLU A 103 -25.68 23.92 21.71
N ASN A 104 -26.54 22.90 21.67
CA ASN A 104 -26.25 21.55 22.19
C ASN A 104 -25.70 21.60 23.64
N GLY A 105 -26.20 22.55 24.46
CA GLY A 105 -25.78 22.75 25.85
C GLY A 105 -24.51 23.59 26.05
N LYS A 106 -23.81 24.00 24.99
CA LYS A 106 -22.61 24.85 25.05
C LYS A 106 -22.96 26.31 24.75
N LEU A 107 -22.44 27.25 25.56
CA LEU A 107 -22.64 28.68 25.32
C LEU A 107 -21.98 29.08 23.98
N VAL A 108 -22.78 29.56 23.02
CA VAL A 108 -22.31 29.97 21.69
C VAL A 108 -22.47 31.48 21.44
N HIS A 109 -23.32 32.16 22.21
CA HIS A 109 -23.50 33.60 22.10
C HIS A 109 -23.89 34.20 23.45
N GLU A 110 -23.35 35.39 23.73
CA GLU A 110 -23.73 36.21 24.88
C GLU A 110 -23.80 37.68 24.43
N SER A 111 -24.88 38.37 24.76
CA SER A 111 -25.03 39.80 24.47
C SER A 111 -25.67 40.56 25.63
N LYS A 112 -25.21 41.80 25.84
CA LYS A 112 -25.84 42.73 26.77
C LYS A 112 -27.07 43.35 26.12
N LEU A 113 -28.14 43.49 26.88
CA LEU A 113 -29.40 44.05 26.43
C LEU A 113 -29.74 45.31 27.23
N VAL A 114 -30.46 46.23 26.59
CA VAL A 114 -30.97 47.42 27.28
C VAL A 114 -32.25 47.04 28.01
N ASN A 115 -32.25 47.24 29.32
CA ASN A 115 -33.43 47.06 30.15
C ASN A 115 -34.41 48.21 29.92
N ASN A 116 -35.55 47.92 29.31
CA ASN A 116 -36.62 48.89 29.05
C ASN A 116 -37.97 48.40 29.59
N SER A 117 -37.94 47.75 30.75
CA SER A 117 -39.14 47.19 31.40
C SER A 117 -40.26 48.24 31.50
N PRO A 118 -41.54 47.86 31.32
CA PRO A 118 -42.04 46.51 31.01
C PRO A 118 -42.21 46.23 29.49
N ASN A 119 -41.53 46.97 28.62
CA ASN A 119 -41.73 46.86 27.17
C ASN A 119 -41.13 45.57 26.59
N ALA A 120 -41.53 45.23 25.37
CA ALA A 120 -40.97 44.10 24.63
C ALA A 120 -39.43 44.20 24.51
N GLN A 121 -38.76 43.04 24.48
CA GLN A 121 -37.32 42.92 24.32
C GLN A 121 -37.00 41.85 23.27
N HIS A 122 -36.05 42.17 22.39
CA HIS A 122 -35.67 41.30 21.27
C HIS A 122 -34.14 41.20 21.17
N ALA A 123 -33.65 40.04 20.76
CA ALA A 123 -32.25 39.83 20.39
C ALA A 123 -32.15 38.74 19.32
N GLU A 124 -31.10 38.78 18.49
CA GLU A 124 -30.87 37.75 17.47
C GLU A 124 -29.38 37.45 17.30
N VAL A 125 -29.07 36.23 16.83
CA VAL A 125 -27.73 35.84 16.39
C VAL A 125 -27.82 35.14 15.04
N LYS A 126 -26.92 35.53 14.14
CA LYS A 126 -26.83 34.96 12.79
C LYS A 126 -25.75 33.90 12.76
N PHE A 127 -26.11 32.72 12.27
CA PHE A 127 -25.19 31.63 11.99
C PHE A 127 -24.95 31.53 10.48
N THR A 128 -23.69 31.33 10.11
CA THR A 128 -23.27 31.17 8.72
C THR A 128 -22.43 29.91 8.56
N ASN A 129 -22.62 29.19 7.46
CA ASN A 129 -21.88 27.99 7.07
C ASN A 129 -21.86 26.89 8.16
N LYS A 130 -23.00 26.66 8.82
CA LYS A 130 -23.15 25.57 9.78
C LYS A 130 -23.07 24.23 9.06
N SER A 131 -22.31 23.28 9.59
CA SER A 131 -22.16 21.93 9.04
C SER A 131 -23.48 21.15 9.02
N ASN A 132 -23.61 20.15 8.14
CA ASN A 132 -24.80 19.30 8.10
C ASN A 132 -24.96 18.49 9.39
N ARG A 133 -25.89 18.90 10.26
CA ARG A 133 -26.30 18.19 11.49
C ARG A 133 -27.52 18.88 12.13
N THR A 134 -28.01 18.29 13.22
CA THR A 134 -29.08 18.86 14.04
C THR A 134 -28.52 19.70 15.18
N TYR A 135 -28.97 20.95 15.28
CA TYR A 135 -28.60 21.91 16.30
C TYR A 135 -29.78 22.20 17.20
N THR A 136 -29.61 22.00 18.51
CA THR A 136 -30.63 22.34 19.52
C THR A 136 -30.22 23.58 20.28
N TYR A 137 -31.08 24.60 20.27
CA TYR A 137 -30.84 25.87 20.92
C TYR A 137 -31.74 26.08 22.13
N THR A 138 -31.14 26.48 23.25
CA THR A 138 -31.81 26.95 24.46
C THR A 138 -31.19 28.27 24.90
N ALA A 139 -31.90 29.07 25.69
CA ALA A 139 -31.37 30.36 26.11
C ALA A 139 -31.69 30.70 27.56
N GLU A 140 -30.90 31.60 28.12
CA GLU A 140 -31.10 32.25 29.40
C GLU A 140 -31.16 33.77 29.22
N LEU A 141 -32.14 34.40 29.85
CA LEU A 141 -32.27 35.84 29.98
C LEU A 141 -32.02 36.20 31.44
N ILE A 142 -31.09 37.11 31.69
CA ILE A 142 -30.50 37.35 33.02
C ILE A 142 -30.63 38.83 33.35
N ASN A 143 -31.05 39.17 34.56
CA ASN A 143 -30.91 40.50 35.14
C ASN A 143 -30.34 40.42 36.57
N ALA A 144 -30.16 41.56 37.24
CA ALA A 144 -29.62 41.58 38.61
C ALA A 144 -30.46 40.80 39.65
N ALA A 145 -31.74 40.50 39.38
CA ALA A 145 -32.63 39.78 40.28
C ALA A 145 -32.78 38.28 39.96
N GLY A 146 -32.27 37.79 38.83
CA GLY A 146 -32.25 36.36 38.54
C GLY A 146 -32.15 35.98 37.07
N VAL A 147 -32.40 34.70 36.81
CA VAL A 147 -32.29 34.05 35.49
C VAL A 147 -33.62 33.42 35.10
N THR A 148 -34.04 33.66 33.88
CA THR A 148 -35.18 32.99 33.26
C THR A 148 -34.69 32.18 32.06
N LYS A 149 -35.19 30.95 31.90
CA LYS A 149 -34.88 30.08 30.75
C LYS A 149 -35.92 30.22 29.66
N SER A 150 -35.53 29.98 28.41
CA SER A 150 -36.45 30.02 27.26
C SER A 150 -37.60 29.02 27.43
N LYS A 151 -38.82 29.42 27.06
CA LYS A 151 -40.01 28.54 27.11
C LYS A 151 -39.88 27.29 26.24
N ASN A 152 -39.17 27.43 25.12
CA ASN A 152 -38.97 26.38 24.13
C ASN A 152 -37.48 26.22 23.82
N ALA A 153 -37.15 25.03 23.32
CA ALA A 153 -35.93 24.80 22.57
C ALA A 153 -36.23 24.94 21.07
N ILE A 154 -35.25 25.40 20.30
CA ILE A 154 -35.33 25.42 18.83
C ILE A 154 -34.42 24.35 18.27
N VAL A 155 -34.96 23.49 17.43
CA VAL A 155 -34.18 22.50 16.67
C VAL A 155 -34.03 22.98 15.24
N HIS A 156 -32.80 23.03 14.74
CA HIS A 156 -32.49 23.31 13.34
C HIS A 156 -31.65 22.19 12.76
N GLU A 157 -32.19 21.49 11.77
CA GLU A 157 -31.47 20.49 11.00
C GLU A 157 -30.87 21.18 9.79
N VAL A 158 -29.55 21.08 9.62
CA VAL A 158 -28.85 21.54 8.43
C VAL A 158 -28.62 20.34 7.53
N THR A 159 -29.10 20.42 6.30
CA THR A 159 -29.00 19.36 5.28
C THR A 159 -28.45 19.86 3.95
N LYS A 160 -28.24 21.17 3.79
CA LYS A 160 -27.83 21.84 2.54
C LYS A 160 -26.46 22.50 2.61
N ASN A 161 -25.57 22.04 3.50
CA ASN A 161 -24.16 22.42 3.46
C ASN A 161 -23.40 21.45 2.56
N ASP A 162 -23.12 21.86 1.33
CA ASP A 162 -22.33 21.06 0.38
C ASP A 162 -20.81 21.29 0.53
N THR A 163 -20.38 22.08 1.53
CA THR A 163 -18.95 22.30 1.80
C THR A 163 -18.29 20.97 2.20
N PRO A 164 -17.23 20.52 1.49
CA PRO A 164 -16.52 19.31 1.84
C PRO A 164 -15.97 19.38 3.27
N ILE A 165 -16.07 18.27 4.00
CA ILE A 165 -15.44 18.16 5.32
C ILE A 165 -13.93 18.16 5.13
N ASP A 166 -13.27 19.17 5.70
CA ASP A 166 -11.82 19.27 5.70
C ASP A 166 -11.22 18.25 6.67
N VAL A 167 -10.30 17.42 6.16
CA VAL A 167 -9.62 16.37 6.91
C VAL A 167 -8.11 16.53 6.72
N PRO A 168 -7.31 16.24 7.77
CA PRO A 168 -5.88 16.45 7.68
C PRO A 168 -5.24 15.34 6.83
N LEU A 169 -4.62 15.70 5.71
CA LEU A 169 -3.99 14.77 4.78
C LEU A 169 -2.47 14.98 4.74
N PRO A 170 -1.67 13.91 4.62
CA PRO A 170 -0.26 14.04 4.29
C PRO A 170 -0.07 14.58 2.87
N GLU A 171 1.11 15.11 2.57
CA GLU A 171 1.46 15.60 1.22
C GLU A 171 1.38 14.48 0.17
N SER A 172 1.81 13.27 0.56
CA SER A 172 1.81 12.09 -0.29
C SER A 172 1.72 10.79 0.51
N VAL A 173 1.35 9.70 -0.15
CA VAL A 173 1.29 8.34 0.41
C VAL A 173 1.94 7.32 -0.52
N SER A 174 2.42 6.22 0.05
CA SER A 174 3.00 5.08 -0.69
C SER A 174 2.70 3.79 0.09
N GLY A 175 2.34 2.72 -0.62
CA GLY A 175 2.07 1.39 -0.05
C GLY A 175 0.68 1.27 0.58
N GLN A 176 0.26 2.26 1.36
CA GLN A 176 -1.06 2.33 2.00
C GLN A 176 -1.66 3.72 1.80
N PRO A 177 -2.99 3.84 1.64
CA PRO A 177 -3.67 5.13 1.65
C PRO A 177 -3.60 5.79 3.03
N ALA A 178 -3.75 7.10 3.08
CA ALA A 178 -3.88 7.84 4.32
C ALA A 178 -5.20 7.48 5.00
N VAL A 179 -5.16 7.20 6.29
CA VAL A 179 -6.34 6.91 7.11
C VAL A 179 -6.29 7.71 8.41
N GLY A 180 -7.45 8.12 8.89
CA GLY A 180 -7.55 8.88 10.13
C GLY A 180 -8.95 9.35 10.44
N TYR A 181 -9.06 10.30 11.36
CA TYR A 181 -10.34 10.92 11.71
C TYR A 181 -10.15 12.38 12.13
N THR A 182 -11.23 13.15 12.08
CA THR A 182 -11.35 14.45 12.72
C THR A 182 -12.64 14.52 13.54
N VAL A 183 -12.61 15.24 14.65
CA VAL A 183 -13.79 15.41 15.51
C VAL A 183 -14.69 16.50 14.91
N LEU A 184 -15.93 16.14 14.60
CA LEU A 184 -16.94 17.09 14.12
C LEU A 184 -17.78 17.65 15.27
N ASP A 185 -18.18 16.78 16.20
CA ASP A 185 -18.87 17.14 17.44
C ASP A 185 -18.55 16.12 18.53
N GLU A 186 -18.46 16.57 19.77
CA GLU A 186 -18.25 15.67 20.90
C GLU A 186 -18.68 16.32 22.21
N ASP A 187 -19.47 15.61 23.00
CA ASP A 187 -19.86 16.01 24.36
C ASP A 187 -19.50 14.91 25.38
N ALA A 188 -20.17 14.88 26.53
CA ALA A 188 -19.93 13.90 27.58
C ALA A 188 -20.52 12.51 27.26
N ASN A 189 -21.56 12.44 26.42
CA ASN A 189 -22.38 11.25 26.15
C ASN A 189 -22.36 10.83 24.69
N SER A 190 -22.00 11.71 23.75
CA SER A 190 -22.07 11.47 22.31
C SER A 190 -20.87 12.03 21.57
N PHE A 191 -20.62 11.48 20.39
CA PHE A 191 -19.60 11.97 19.46
C PHE A 191 -20.05 11.81 18.01
N GLU A 192 -19.45 12.64 17.15
CA GLU A 192 -19.55 12.61 15.70
C GLU A 192 -18.14 12.85 15.13
N TRP A 193 -17.62 11.88 14.38
CA TRP A 193 -16.30 11.93 13.77
C TRP A 193 -16.43 11.84 12.24
N ALA A 194 -15.55 12.55 11.53
CA ALA A 194 -15.28 12.31 10.13
C ALA A 194 -14.06 11.39 10.04
N VAL A 195 -14.32 10.10 9.85
CA VAL A 195 -13.29 9.08 9.60
C VAL A 195 -13.02 9.04 8.10
N PHE A 196 -11.76 9.02 7.67
CA PHE A 196 -11.41 9.13 6.26
C PHE A 196 -10.39 8.09 5.80
N ILE A 197 -10.44 7.81 4.50
CA ILE A 197 -9.41 7.11 3.73
C ILE A 197 -9.11 7.91 2.46
N SER A 198 -7.83 8.15 2.14
CA SER A 198 -7.44 9.09 1.09
C SER A 198 -6.18 8.68 0.34
N ASN A 199 -6.19 8.93 -0.97
CA ASN A 199 -5.02 9.04 -1.80
C ASN A 199 -4.80 10.53 -2.13
N PRO A 200 -3.96 11.25 -1.37
CA PRO A 200 -3.67 12.66 -1.64
C PRO A 200 -2.72 12.88 -2.83
N ASN A 201 -2.13 11.81 -3.38
CA ASN A 201 -1.15 11.93 -4.46
C ASN A 201 -1.79 12.56 -5.70
N LYS A 202 -1.07 13.48 -6.34
CA LYS A 202 -1.48 14.14 -7.58
C LYS A 202 -0.74 13.64 -8.82
N ASN A 203 0.41 12.99 -8.59
CA ASN A 203 1.31 12.47 -9.61
C ASN A 203 1.79 11.08 -9.20
N TYR A 204 2.44 10.39 -10.12
CA TYR A 204 3.01 9.07 -9.87
C TYR A 204 3.97 9.07 -8.69
N ILE A 205 3.72 8.14 -7.77
CA ILE A 205 4.58 7.75 -6.66
C ILE A 205 4.56 6.23 -6.64
N TRP A 206 5.72 5.61 -6.40
CA TRP A 206 5.81 4.16 -6.28
C TRP A 206 4.82 3.66 -5.22
N GLN A 207 3.96 2.69 -5.55
CA GLN A 207 2.85 2.22 -4.70
C GLN A 207 1.85 3.30 -4.27
N GLY A 208 1.75 4.39 -5.02
CA GLY A 208 0.88 5.53 -4.71
C GLY A 208 -0.09 5.88 -5.83
N SER A 209 -0.08 5.11 -6.92
CA SER A 209 -0.87 5.42 -8.13
C SER A 209 -2.37 5.29 -7.91
N SER A 210 -2.77 4.21 -7.24
CA SER A 210 -4.13 3.94 -6.81
C SER A 210 -4.11 2.93 -5.69
N PHE A 211 -5.20 2.88 -4.93
CA PHE A 211 -5.43 1.83 -3.93
C PHE A 211 -6.76 1.14 -4.22
N SER A 212 -6.75 -0.19 -4.22
CA SER A 212 -7.96 -1.01 -4.30
C SER A 212 -8.26 -1.53 -2.91
N LEU A 213 -9.43 -1.22 -2.36
CA LEU A 213 -9.73 -1.48 -0.95
C LEU A 213 -11.15 -1.99 -0.72
N TRP A 214 -11.30 -2.88 0.25
CA TRP A 214 -12.59 -3.30 0.81
C TRP A 214 -13.18 -2.24 1.74
N GLY A 215 -12.30 -1.50 2.42
CA GLY A 215 -12.71 -0.67 3.54
C GLY A 215 -11.55 -0.15 4.37
N MET A 216 -11.86 0.15 5.62
CA MET A 216 -10.88 0.46 6.66
C MET A 216 -11.34 -0.06 8.01
N SER A 217 -10.43 -0.09 8.97
CA SER A 217 -10.73 -0.42 10.36
C SER A 217 -10.01 0.51 11.32
N PHE A 218 -10.53 0.60 12.55
CA PHE A 218 -9.90 1.31 13.66
C PHE A 218 -10.42 0.74 14.99
N ASP A 219 -9.73 1.04 16.08
CA ASP A 219 -10.14 0.59 17.42
C ASP A 219 -10.65 1.76 18.26
N THR A 220 -11.76 1.58 18.96
CA THR A 220 -12.30 2.54 19.92
C THR A 220 -12.96 1.84 21.11
N ASP A 221 -12.92 2.49 22.27
CA ASP A 221 -13.67 2.07 23.48
C ASP A 221 -15.12 2.59 23.49
N ASN A 222 -15.51 3.39 22.49
CA ASN A 222 -16.84 3.97 22.37
C ASN A 222 -17.79 3.07 21.55
N GLU A 223 -19.09 3.20 21.77
CA GLU A 223 -20.12 2.45 21.05
C GLU A 223 -20.49 3.18 19.75
N ILE A 224 -20.27 2.57 18.58
CA ILE A 224 -20.69 3.12 17.30
C ILE A 224 -22.18 2.83 17.07
N THR A 225 -22.98 3.87 16.86
CA THR A 225 -24.42 3.74 16.60
C THR A 225 -24.78 3.88 15.12
N SER A 226 -23.99 4.63 14.34
CA SER A 226 -24.18 4.75 12.89
C SER A 226 -22.91 5.17 12.15
N VAL A 227 -22.82 4.78 10.88
CA VAL A 227 -21.78 5.21 9.94
C VAL A 227 -22.45 5.60 8.63
N SER A 228 -22.32 6.87 8.23
CA SER A 228 -22.83 7.37 6.94
C SER A 228 -21.80 7.19 5.82
N ASN A 229 -22.27 7.14 4.57
CA ASN A 229 -21.45 6.98 3.36
C ASN A 229 -20.67 5.65 3.26
N ALA A 230 -20.93 4.70 4.15
CA ALA A 230 -20.41 3.34 4.06
C ALA A 230 -21.43 2.42 3.35
N ASP A 231 -20.95 1.31 2.79
CA ASP A 231 -21.81 0.20 2.41
C ASP A 231 -22.37 -0.50 3.64
N SER A 232 -21.47 -0.80 4.58
CA SER A 232 -21.79 -1.46 5.84
C SER A 232 -20.71 -1.15 6.88
N PHE A 233 -21.04 -1.32 8.17
CA PHE A 233 -20.05 -1.30 9.25
C PHE A 233 -20.34 -2.40 10.28
N LYS A 234 -19.29 -2.84 10.98
CA LYS A 234 -19.39 -3.80 12.09
C LYS A 234 -18.47 -3.37 13.21
N GLN A 235 -18.92 -3.49 14.46
CA GLN A 235 -18.08 -3.32 15.64
C GLN A 235 -17.97 -4.65 16.42
N ASN A 236 -16.76 -5.19 16.51
CA ASN A 236 -16.43 -6.40 17.26
C ASN A 236 -15.57 -6.02 18.47
N GLY A 237 -16.20 -5.81 19.62
CA GLY A 237 -15.52 -5.24 20.78
C GLY A 237 -14.99 -3.84 20.46
N LYS A 238 -13.68 -3.64 20.52
CA LYS A 238 -13.07 -2.35 20.18
C LYS A 238 -12.93 -2.11 18.69
N ASN A 239 -12.83 -3.18 17.91
CA ASN A 239 -12.49 -3.07 16.49
C ASN A 239 -13.73 -2.74 15.66
N VAL A 240 -13.66 -1.61 14.97
CA VAL A 240 -14.68 -1.12 14.03
C VAL A 240 -14.17 -1.34 12.63
N ILE A 241 -14.98 -1.98 11.79
CA ILE A 241 -14.71 -2.22 10.36
C ILE A 241 -15.76 -1.45 9.56
N ILE A 242 -15.31 -0.62 8.63
CA ILE A 242 -16.16 0.12 7.70
C ILE A 242 -15.86 -0.39 6.29
N ASN A 243 -16.87 -0.91 5.60
CA ASN A 243 -16.76 -1.33 4.20
C ASN A 243 -17.19 -0.19 3.26
N VAL A 244 -16.44 0.01 2.19
CA VAL A 244 -16.81 0.98 1.15
C VAL A 244 -17.78 0.39 0.15
N LYS A 245 -18.57 1.25 -0.49
CA LYS A 245 -19.44 0.85 -1.60
C LYS A 245 -18.64 0.28 -2.74
N GLN A 246 -19.25 -0.63 -3.49
CA GLN A 246 -18.57 -1.37 -4.56
C GLN A 246 -17.95 -0.46 -5.63
N ASP A 247 -18.64 0.61 -6.01
CA ASP A 247 -18.18 1.64 -6.96
C ASP A 247 -17.14 2.60 -6.38
N GLU A 248 -16.92 2.56 -5.06
CA GLU A 248 -15.95 3.40 -4.33
C GLU A 248 -14.69 2.63 -3.91
N ARG A 249 -14.55 1.35 -4.29
CA ARG A 249 -13.40 0.49 -3.94
C ARG A 249 -12.07 0.90 -4.57
N LEU A 250 -12.12 1.73 -5.62
CA LEU A 250 -10.93 2.31 -6.23
C LEU A 250 -10.68 3.71 -5.69
N LEU A 251 -9.48 3.93 -5.17
CA LEU A 251 -8.99 5.21 -4.70
C LEU A 251 -7.86 5.71 -5.63
N PRO A 252 -8.19 6.35 -6.77
CA PRO A 252 -7.21 6.92 -7.68
C PRO A 252 -6.59 8.20 -7.08
N TYR A 253 -5.74 8.88 -7.83
CA TYR A 253 -5.14 10.16 -7.41
C TYR A 253 -6.16 11.17 -6.88
N ASN A 254 -5.72 11.97 -5.91
CA ASN A 254 -6.44 13.10 -5.34
C ASN A 254 -7.89 12.75 -4.93
N THR A 255 -8.07 11.59 -4.30
CA THR A 255 -9.38 11.07 -3.95
C THR A 255 -9.45 10.79 -2.45
N THR A 256 -10.50 11.31 -1.80
CA THR A 256 -10.78 11.08 -0.37
C THR A 256 -12.19 10.52 -0.22
N ARG A 257 -12.37 9.58 0.70
CA ARG A 257 -13.65 9.09 1.18
C ARG A 257 -13.79 9.44 2.65
N ILE A 258 -14.96 9.95 3.04
CA ILE A 258 -15.25 10.39 4.41
C ILE A 258 -16.52 9.70 4.89
N PHE A 259 -16.39 9.00 6.01
CA PHE A 259 -17.45 8.35 6.75
C PHE A 259 -17.78 9.18 7.97
N VAL A 260 -19.05 9.55 8.12
CA VAL A 260 -19.53 10.24 9.33
C VAL A 260 -19.92 9.17 10.34
N VAL A 261 -19.11 9.00 11.38
CA VAL A 261 -19.26 7.99 12.43
C VAL A 261 -19.86 8.65 13.66
N LYS A 262 -21.01 8.15 14.12
CA LYS A 262 -21.70 8.64 15.33
C LYS A 262 -21.79 7.52 16.36
N GLY A 263 -21.80 7.91 17.63
CA GLY A 263 -21.90 6.92 18.69
C GLY A 263 -22.12 7.49 20.08
N LYS A 264 -22.22 6.58 21.05
CA LYS A 264 -22.25 6.91 22.47
C LYS A 264 -20.83 6.93 23.01
N LYS A 265 -20.51 8.01 23.70
CA LYS A 265 -19.21 8.18 24.34
C LYS A 265 -19.22 7.50 25.70
N CYS A 266 -18.46 6.42 25.80
CA CYS A 266 -18.27 5.63 27.02
C CYS A 266 -16.85 5.79 27.58
N SER A 267 -15.94 6.40 26.80
CA SER A 267 -14.53 6.58 27.12
C SER A 267 -14.02 7.90 26.54
N SER A 268 -13.07 8.54 27.23
CA SER A 268 -12.36 9.73 26.74
C SER A 268 -11.16 9.40 25.85
N LYS A 269 -10.85 8.11 25.64
CA LYS A 269 -9.72 7.69 24.81
C LYS A 269 -10.04 7.90 23.33
N ALA A 270 -9.11 8.53 22.62
CA ALA A 270 -9.15 8.67 21.18
C ALA A 270 -9.18 7.31 20.48
N PRO A 271 -9.88 7.18 19.33
CA PRO A 271 -9.75 6.01 18.48
C PRO A 271 -8.30 5.87 17.98
N THR A 272 -7.88 4.62 17.78
CA THR A 272 -6.50 4.25 17.42
C THR A 272 -6.48 3.18 16.35
N ASN A 273 -5.29 2.72 15.94
CA ASN A 273 -5.12 1.57 15.06
C ASN A 273 -5.88 1.69 13.71
N PHE A 274 -5.96 2.91 13.18
CA PHE A 274 -6.53 3.14 11.85
C PHE A 274 -5.71 2.40 10.80
N LYS A 275 -6.39 1.57 10.01
CA LYS A 275 -5.81 0.74 8.95
C LYS A 275 -6.73 0.70 7.74
N SER A 276 -6.15 0.76 6.55
CA SER A 276 -6.83 0.41 5.31
C SER A 276 -6.94 -1.10 5.14
N ASN A 277 -8.06 -1.55 4.59
CA ASN A 277 -8.27 -2.95 4.23
C ASN A 277 -8.15 -3.05 2.71
N LEU A 278 -6.93 -3.22 2.20
CA LEU A 278 -6.69 -3.37 0.77
C LEU A 278 -7.34 -4.66 0.24
N ILE A 279 -7.68 -4.69 -1.05
CA ILE A 279 -8.01 -5.93 -1.77
C ILE A 279 -6.70 -6.66 -2.06
N ARG A 280 -6.10 -7.23 -1.01
CA ARG A 280 -4.88 -8.03 -1.02
C ARG A 280 -4.97 -9.03 0.12
N GLY A 281 -4.46 -10.24 -0.08
CA GLY A 281 -4.53 -11.28 0.95
C GLY A 281 -3.44 -11.18 2.02
N ASP A 282 -3.51 -12.07 3.01
CA ASP A 282 -2.45 -12.34 3.98
C ASP A 282 -1.30 -13.09 3.30
N ILE A 283 -0.49 -12.35 2.55
CA ILE A 283 0.63 -12.87 1.76
C ILE A 283 1.96 -12.41 2.35
N SER A 284 2.94 -13.32 2.35
CA SER A 284 4.32 -13.02 2.75
C SER A 284 5.31 -13.41 1.66
N TYR A 285 6.48 -12.76 1.72
CA TYR A 285 7.63 -13.01 0.86
C TYR A 285 8.86 -13.33 1.72
N PRO A 286 9.76 -14.20 1.25
CA PRO A 286 11.05 -14.44 1.89
C PRO A 286 11.80 -13.13 2.13
N THR A 287 12.50 -13.05 3.27
CA THR A 287 13.45 -11.97 3.54
C THR A 287 14.85 -12.51 3.34
N PHE A 288 15.61 -11.88 2.44
CA PHE A 288 16.99 -12.24 2.15
C PHE A 288 17.98 -11.40 2.95
N ALA A 289 19.23 -11.87 3.03
CA ALA A 289 20.27 -11.17 3.77
C ALA A 289 20.56 -9.79 3.18
N SER A 290 20.70 -8.78 4.04
CA SER A 290 21.08 -7.43 3.62
C SER A 290 22.60 -7.26 3.51
N LEU A 291 23.02 -6.20 2.82
CA LEU A 291 24.40 -5.69 2.96
C LEU A 291 24.78 -5.43 4.44
N PRO A 292 26.07 -5.49 4.78
CA PRO A 292 26.58 -5.04 6.08
C PRO A 292 26.05 -3.65 6.46
N SER A 293 25.78 -3.43 7.74
CA SER A 293 25.28 -2.15 8.25
C SER A 293 26.26 -0.97 8.04
N SER A 294 27.52 -1.27 7.75
CA SER A 294 28.53 -0.26 7.40
C SER A 294 28.39 0.27 5.97
N PHE A 295 27.64 -0.39 5.09
CA PHE A 295 27.33 0.12 3.76
C PHE A 295 26.37 1.31 3.83
N THR A 296 26.67 2.37 3.09
CA THR A 296 25.79 3.51 2.87
C THR A 296 25.86 3.94 1.40
N LYS A 297 24.84 4.64 0.91
CA LYS A 297 24.87 5.23 -0.45
C LYS A 297 26.02 6.23 -0.56
N ASN A 298 26.67 6.31 -1.72
CA ASN A 298 27.81 7.18 -2.00
C ASN A 298 28.93 7.04 -0.97
N LYS A 299 29.19 5.83 -0.50
CA LYS A 299 30.13 5.60 0.60
C LYS A 299 31.55 5.97 0.14
N PRO A 300 32.21 6.97 0.76
CA PRO A 300 33.62 7.22 0.49
C PRO A 300 34.45 6.04 0.98
N ASP A 301 35.53 5.73 0.25
CA ASP A 301 36.49 4.68 0.59
C ASP A 301 35.83 3.29 0.78
N LEU A 302 34.84 2.97 -0.06
CA LEU A 302 34.19 1.67 -0.08
C LEU A 302 35.22 0.53 -0.13
N ASN A 303 35.08 -0.43 0.78
CA ASN A 303 36.01 -1.56 0.88
C ASN A 303 35.26 -2.88 1.13
N GLU A 304 35.99 -3.99 1.12
CA GLU A 304 35.43 -5.34 1.18
C GLU A 304 34.52 -5.57 2.40
N LYS A 305 34.83 -5.00 3.57
CA LYS A 305 34.05 -5.21 4.80
C LYS A 305 32.68 -4.53 4.76
N ASP A 306 32.49 -3.58 3.86
CA ASP A 306 31.20 -2.92 3.63
C ASP A 306 30.29 -3.74 2.73
N LEU A 307 30.82 -4.75 2.04
CA LEU A 307 30.08 -5.59 1.11
C LEU A 307 29.94 -7.03 1.63
N ILE A 308 30.91 -7.50 2.40
CA ILE A 308 31.03 -8.89 2.85
C ILE A 308 31.07 -8.96 4.38
N THR A 309 30.02 -9.52 4.98
CA THR A 309 29.93 -9.73 6.43
C THR A 309 30.93 -10.77 6.92
N ASN A 310 31.00 -11.92 6.25
CA ASN A 310 31.93 -13.02 6.56
C ASN A 310 32.51 -13.58 5.27
N LYS A 311 33.81 -13.33 5.04
CA LYS A 311 34.52 -13.75 3.83
C LYS A 311 34.62 -15.26 3.65
N VAL A 312 34.71 -16.02 4.75
CA VAL A 312 34.81 -17.49 4.70
C VAL A 312 33.51 -18.09 4.20
N ASP A 313 32.37 -17.63 4.73
CA ASP A 313 31.05 -18.11 4.31
C ASP A 313 30.70 -17.61 2.90
N TYR A 314 31.06 -16.36 2.59
CA TYR A 314 30.80 -15.72 1.30
C TYR A 314 31.38 -16.54 0.15
N TYR A 315 32.67 -16.88 0.21
CA TYR A 315 33.37 -17.66 -0.82
C TYR A 315 33.39 -19.17 -0.54
N ASN A 316 32.49 -19.68 0.33
CA ASN A 316 32.43 -21.10 0.61
C ASN A 316 31.87 -21.86 -0.61
N PRO A 317 32.63 -22.77 -1.24
CA PRO A 317 32.13 -23.52 -2.39
C PRO A 317 31.07 -24.57 -2.00
N LYS A 318 31.03 -24.98 -0.72
CA LYS A 318 30.04 -25.92 -0.19
C LYS A 318 28.77 -25.18 0.21
N VAL A 319 27.63 -25.68 -0.23
CA VAL A 319 26.33 -25.08 0.02
C VAL A 319 25.37 -26.12 0.59
N LYS A 320 24.35 -25.64 1.31
CA LYS A 320 23.29 -26.51 1.82
C LYS A 320 22.45 -27.03 0.64
N VAL A 321 22.22 -28.33 0.60
CA VAL A 321 21.29 -28.98 -0.34
C VAL A 321 20.00 -29.41 0.36
N ASN A 322 19.00 -29.83 -0.41
CA ASN A 322 17.70 -30.25 0.10
C ASN A 322 17.06 -29.17 0.98
N THR A 323 17.04 -27.95 0.46
CA THR A 323 16.55 -26.76 1.18
C THR A 323 15.05 -26.82 1.47
N GLY A 324 14.33 -27.73 0.80
CA GLY A 324 12.88 -27.90 0.95
C GLY A 324 12.07 -26.78 0.29
N ASN A 325 12.74 -25.89 -0.45
CA ASN A 325 12.12 -24.84 -1.23
C ASN A 325 11.37 -25.45 -2.42
N LYS A 326 10.12 -25.02 -2.60
CA LYS A 326 9.22 -25.52 -3.64
C LYS A 326 8.88 -24.37 -4.57
N LEU A 327 7.74 -23.71 -4.35
CA LEU A 327 7.42 -22.45 -5.02
C LEU A 327 8.24 -21.28 -4.48
N MET A 328 8.20 -21.07 -3.16
CA MET A 328 8.90 -19.97 -2.50
C MET A 328 10.28 -20.39 -1.98
N TYR A 329 11.25 -19.47 -2.04
CA TYR A 329 12.65 -19.63 -1.67
C TYR A 329 12.89 -19.17 -0.22
N ASN A 330 12.18 -19.78 0.73
CA ASN A 330 12.21 -19.38 2.14
C ASN A 330 13.51 -19.76 2.87
N ASN A 331 14.18 -20.83 2.42
CA ASN A 331 15.37 -21.38 3.06
C ASN A 331 16.53 -21.38 2.08
N PRO A 332 17.14 -20.23 1.74
CA PRO A 332 18.20 -20.18 0.76
C PRO A 332 19.38 -21.08 1.15
N ALA A 333 20.06 -21.64 0.15
CA ALA A 333 21.23 -22.51 0.35
C ALA A 333 22.46 -21.73 0.86
N SER A 334 22.48 -20.43 0.58
CA SER A 334 23.47 -19.45 1.01
C SER A 334 22.80 -18.08 1.11
N ASP A 335 23.21 -17.27 2.08
CA ASP A 335 22.70 -15.91 2.27
C ASP A 335 23.16 -14.94 1.17
N THR A 336 24.26 -15.24 0.48
CA THR A 336 24.93 -14.31 -0.44
C THR A 336 25.19 -14.87 -1.83
N GLN A 337 25.17 -16.19 -2.01
CA GLN A 337 25.42 -16.82 -3.30
C GLN A 337 24.13 -17.13 -4.06
N LEU A 338 24.15 -16.92 -5.38
CA LEU A 338 23.12 -17.39 -6.30
C LEU A 338 23.36 -18.87 -6.64
N ILE A 339 22.67 -19.77 -5.95
CA ILE A 339 22.82 -21.21 -6.14
C ILE A 339 21.86 -21.72 -7.20
N ILE A 340 22.39 -22.03 -8.39
CA ILE A 340 21.68 -22.67 -9.50
C ILE A 340 22.34 -24.03 -9.76
N PRO A 341 21.81 -25.13 -9.20
CA PRO A 341 22.37 -26.46 -9.40
C PRO A 341 22.16 -26.98 -10.84
N MET A 342 23.14 -27.70 -11.37
CA MET A 342 23.20 -28.13 -12.77
C MET A 342 23.32 -29.67 -12.92
N PRO A 343 22.28 -30.44 -12.58
CA PRO A 343 22.26 -31.88 -12.80
C PRO A 343 22.62 -32.25 -14.24
N LYS A 344 23.65 -33.09 -14.40
CA LYS A 344 24.13 -33.53 -15.72
C LYS A 344 23.14 -34.41 -16.47
N LYS A 345 22.17 -35.00 -15.76
CA LYS A 345 21.17 -35.90 -16.31
C LYS A 345 19.95 -36.00 -15.39
N MET A 346 18.76 -35.85 -15.94
CA MET A 346 17.50 -36.13 -15.26
C MET A 346 17.28 -37.65 -15.13
N SER A 347 16.85 -38.08 -13.94
CA SER A 347 16.57 -39.50 -13.62
C SER A 347 15.26 -40.00 -14.21
N VAL A 348 14.36 -39.08 -14.56
CA VAL A 348 13.04 -39.35 -15.15
C VAL A 348 12.88 -38.55 -16.45
N PRO A 349 12.01 -38.96 -17.38
CA PRO A 349 11.75 -38.20 -18.58
C PRO A 349 11.17 -36.82 -18.26
N ILE A 350 11.71 -35.78 -18.88
CA ILE A 350 11.17 -34.41 -18.80
C ILE A 350 10.76 -33.97 -20.21
N ASN A 351 9.52 -33.52 -20.38
CA ASN A 351 8.90 -33.28 -21.69
C ASN A 351 9.04 -34.47 -22.66
N GLY A 352 8.93 -35.69 -22.13
CA GLY A 352 9.12 -36.92 -22.90
C GLY A 352 10.58 -37.24 -23.27
N VAL A 353 11.55 -36.41 -22.87
CA VAL A 353 12.97 -36.60 -23.17
C VAL A 353 13.65 -37.42 -22.08
N ASN A 354 14.15 -38.60 -22.44
CA ASN A 354 14.93 -39.45 -21.57
C ASN A 354 16.35 -38.91 -21.42
N GLY A 355 16.81 -38.72 -20.18
CA GLY A 355 18.16 -38.26 -19.90
C GLY A 355 18.41 -36.80 -20.31
N LEU A 356 17.36 -35.96 -20.31
CA LEU A 356 17.48 -34.51 -20.45
C LEU A 356 18.58 -33.98 -19.51
N ARG A 357 19.39 -33.06 -20.00
CA ARG A 357 20.40 -32.36 -19.21
C ARG A 357 19.94 -30.95 -18.91
N ILE A 358 20.04 -30.53 -17.65
CA ILE A 358 19.82 -29.13 -17.29
C ILE A 358 21.07 -28.35 -17.68
N TRP A 359 20.87 -27.20 -18.31
CA TRP A 359 21.95 -26.28 -18.69
C TRP A 359 21.46 -24.82 -18.55
N MET A 360 22.38 -23.87 -18.39
CA MET A 360 22.05 -22.45 -18.31
C MET A 360 22.59 -21.77 -19.57
N PRO A 361 21.72 -21.39 -20.53
CA PRO A 361 22.17 -20.92 -21.84
C PRO A 361 22.85 -19.55 -21.80
N SER A 362 22.56 -18.73 -20.79
CA SER A 362 23.02 -17.35 -20.74
C SER A 362 23.28 -16.89 -19.30
N LYS A 363 24.38 -16.15 -19.09
CA LYS A 363 24.64 -15.45 -17.83
C LYS A 363 23.56 -14.38 -17.54
N TYR A 364 22.98 -13.79 -18.58
CA TYR A 364 21.91 -12.80 -18.48
C TYR A 364 20.61 -13.44 -17.96
N LEU A 365 20.31 -14.67 -18.39
CA LEU A 365 19.18 -15.44 -17.84
C LEU A 365 19.40 -15.73 -16.35
N ALA A 366 20.60 -16.15 -15.96
CA ALA A 366 20.92 -16.39 -14.56
C ALA A 366 20.84 -15.11 -13.71
N MET A 367 21.32 -13.96 -14.21
CA MET A 367 21.14 -12.66 -13.54
C MET A 367 19.67 -12.26 -13.42
N GLY A 368 18.85 -12.51 -14.45
CA GLY A 368 17.40 -12.29 -14.42
C GLY A 368 16.70 -13.17 -13.38
N ILE A 369 17.03 -14.46 -13.33
CA ILE A 369 16.53 -15.41 -12.32
C ILE A 369 16.96 -15.01 -10.91
N GLY A 370 18.22 -14.61 -10.71
CA GLY A 370 18.71 -14.11 -9.43
C GLY A 370 17.95 -12.86 -8.99
N THR A 371 17.77 -11.88 -9.89
CA THR A 371 17.03 -10.65 -9.61
C THR A 371 15.57 -10.94 -9.27
N GLY A 372 14.90 -11.77 -10.06
CA GLY A 372 13.51 -12.16 -9.80
C GLY A 372 13.35 -12.92 -8.48
N THR A 373 14.31 -13.78 -8.14
CA THR A 373 14.31 -14.50 -6.86
C THR A 373 14.42 -13.52 -5.70
N GLU A 374 15.38 -12.58 -5.74
CA GLU A 374 15.55 -11.58 -4.68
C GLU A 374 14.32 -10.67 -4.55
N TYR A 375 13.72 -10.29 -5.69
CA TYR A 375 12.58 -9.36 -5.74
C TYR A 375 11.23 -10.01 -5.46
N PHE A 376 11.03 -11.30 -5.70
CA PHE A 376 9.69 -11.91 -5.61
C PHE A 376 9.68 -13.19 -4.80
N GLY A 377 10.85 -13.67 -4.37
CA GLY A 377 11.01 -14.83 -3.51
C GLY A 377 10.67 -16.17 -4.16
N LEU A 378 10.40 -16.23 -5.47
CA LEU A 378 10.15 -17.49 -6.16
C LEU A 378 11.46 -18.27 -6.34
N ASN A 379 11.37 -19.58 -6.15
CA ASN A 379 12.51 -20.49 -6.20
C ASN A 379 13.20 -20.46 -7.58
N PRO A 380 14.52 -20.22 -7.67
CA PRO A 380 15.22 -20.23 -8.95
C PRO A 380 15.13 -21.60 -9.65
N ASN A 381 15.08 -22.70 -8.90
CA ASN A 381 14.91 -24.04 -9.46
C ASN A 381 13.53 -24.24 -10.09
N PHE A 382 12.49 -23.60 -9.53
CA PHE A 382 11.16 -23.58 -10.12
C PHE A 382 11.19 -22.87 -11.47
N MET A 383 11.87 -21.73 -11.56
CA MET A 383 11.97 -20.98 -12.81
C MET A 383 12.79 -21.70 -13.88
N VAL A 384 13.87 -22.38 -13.50
CA VAL A 384 14.60 -23.26 -14.41
C VAL A 384 13.68 -24.37 -14.94
N GLY A 385 12.94 -25.04 -14.05
CA GLY A 385 11.96 -26.06 -14.41
C GLY A 385 10.87 -25.54 -15.34
N LEU A 386 10.29 -24.38 -15.04
CA LEU A 386 9.29 -23.72 -15.86
C LEU A 386 9.83 -23.42 -17.26
N SER A 387 11.04 -22.85 -17.36
CA SER A 387 11.66 -22.54 -18.66
C SER A 387 11.93 -23.78 -19.52
N ILE A 388 12.24 -24.93 -18.88
CA ILE A 388 12.38 -26.21 -19.57
C ILE A 388 11.03 -26.69 -20.04
N LYS A 389 10.03 -26.66 -19.14
CA LYS A 389 8.69 -27.14 -19.41
C LYS A 389 8.04 -26.40 -20.57
N GLU A 390 8.18 -25.08 -20.59
CA GLU A 390 7.50 -24.17 -21.50
C GLU A 390 8.20 -24.02 -22.86
N ASN A 391 9.53 -23.94 -22.90
CA ASN A 391 10.25 -23.68 -24.15
C ASN A 391 11.65 -24.34 -24.23
N PHE A 392 11.91 -25.39 -23.44
CA PHE A 392 13.22 -26.07 -23.42
C PHE A 392 14.42 -25.14 -23.13
N THR A 393 14.21 -23.95 -22.57
CA THR A 393 15.24 -22.92 -22.47
C THR A 393 16.46 -23.42 -21.71
N CYS A 394 16.25 -24.00 -20.53
CA CYS A 394 17.31 -24.58 -19.71
C CYS A 394 17.45 -26.10 -19.87
N GLY A 395 16.96 -26.69 -20.97
CA GLY A 395 16.91 -28.14 -21.17
C GLY A 395 17.55 -28.60 -22.48
N LEU A 396 18.54 -29.49 -22.38
CA LEU A 396 19.20 -30.11 -23.52
C LEU A 396 18.73 -31.55 -23.71
N ALA A 397 18.35 -31.87 -24.95
CA ALA A 397 17.99 -33.22 -25.35
C ALA A 397 19.22 -33.97 -25.85
N PRO A 398 19.46 -35.22 -25.39
CA PRO A 398 20.43 -36.09 -26.04
C PRO A 398 20.05 -36.33 -27.51
N LEU A 399 21.02 -36.34 -28.42
CA LEU A 399 20.76 -36.55 -29.86
C LEU A 399 20.09 -37.90 -30.13
N GLU A 400 20.39 -38.91 -29.31
CA GLU A 400 19.76 -40.23 -29.33
C GLU A 400 18.25 -40.20 -29.04
N SER A 401 17.71 -39.08 -28.53
CA SER A 401 16.27 -38.87 -28.35
C SER A 401 15.55 -38.38 -29.61
N GLY A 402 16.26 -38.20 -30.74
CA GLY A 402 15.69 -37.81 -32.04
C GLY A 402 15.61 -36.30 -32.28
N TYR A 403 15.94 -35.48 -31.28
CA TYR A 403 16.02 -34.02 -31.41
C TYR A 403 17.33 -33.62 -32.13
N THR A 404 17.25 -32.62 -33.01
CA THR A 404 18.37 -32.19 -33.89
C THR A 404 18.51 -30.66 -34.05
N GLU A 405 17.75 -29.90 -33.28
CA GLU A 405 17.68 -28.45 -33.28
C GLU A 405 18.86 -27.80 -32.53
N ASN A 406 19.31 -26.63 -33.00
CA ASN A 406 20.28 -25.76 -32.31
C ASN A 406 21.43 -26.51 -31.61
N ILE A 407 22.20 -27.31 -32.36
CA ILE A 407 23.21 -28.19 -31.76
C ILE A 407 24.24 -27.39 -30.97
N VAL A 408 24.37 -27.70 -29.68
CA VAL A 408 25.35 -27.09 -28.77
C VAL A 408 26.31 -28.14 -28.23
N THR A 409 27.52 -27.71 -27.84
CA THR A 409 28.51 -28.58 -27.20
C THR A 409 28.66 -28.19 -25.73
N VAL A 410 28.38 -29.14 -24.83
CA VAL A 410 28.52 -28.96 -23.37
C VAL A 410 29.30 -30.14 -22.83
N ASP A 411 30.34 -29.85 -22.04
CA ASP A 411 31.31 -30.84 -21.54
C ASP A 411 31.89 -31.75 -22.63
N GLY A 412 32.14 -31.20 -23.82
CA GLY A 412 32.66 -31.96 -24.97
C GLY A 412 31.66 -32.91 -25.65
N LYS A 413 30.40 -32.99 -25.18
CA LYS A 413 29.32 -33.76 -25.83
C LYS A 413 28.38 -32.82 -26.60
N LYS A 414 27.93 -33.25 -27.78
CA LYS A 414 26.90 -32.56 -28.57
C LYS A 414 25.50 -32.88 -28.04
N TRP A 415 24.65 -31.86 -28.00
CA TRP A 415 23.25 -31.95 -27.57
C TRP A 415 22.37 -31.19 -28.56
N SER A 416 21.11 -31.62 -28.69
CA SER A 416 20.10 -30.76 -29.29
C SER A 416 19.58 -29.80 -28.22
N TRP A 417 19.33 -28.55 -28.63
CA TRP A 417 18.64 -27.57 -27.81
C TRP A 417 17.30 -27.22 -28.47
N PRO A 418 16.19 -27.89 -28.11
CA PRO A 418 14.90 -27.75 -28.77
C PRO A 418 14.16 -26.43 -28.50
N ILE A 419 14.86 -25.39 -28.05
CA ILE A 419 14.28 -24.07 -27.80
C ILE A 419 13.75 -23.45 -29.10
N GLN A 420 12.60 -22.78 -29.00
CA GLN A 420 12.17 -21.80 -30.00
C GLN A 420 12.73 -20.43 -29.63
N LYS A 421 13.97 -20.14 -30.08
CA LYS A 421 14.76 -18.95 -29.67
C LYS A 421 14.02 -17.61 -29.81
N LYS A 422 13.17 -17.48 -30.82
CA LYS A 422 12.43 -16.26 -31.15
C LYS A 422 10.93 -16.39 -30.93
N HIS A 423 10.50 -17.28 -30.04
CA HIS A 423 9.09 -17.38 -29.69
C HIS A 423 8.61 -16.02 -29.13
N PRO A 424 7.46 -15.49 -29.59
CA PRO A 424 6.96 -14.18 -29.14
C PRO A 424 6.76 -14.13 -27.62
N ASP A 425 6.34 -15.24 -27.02
CA ASP A 425 6.09 -15.37 -25.57
C ASP A 425 7.34 -15.79 -24.77
N GLY A 426 8.51 -15.80 -25.42
CA GLY A 426 9.80 -15.88 -24.76
C GLY A 426 10.12 -17.24 -24.12
N PRO A 427 11.08 -17.25 -23.17
CA PRO A 427 11.57 -18.47 -22.52
C PRO A 427 10.55 -19.18 -21.60
N PHE A 428 9.56 -18.42 -21.11
CA PHE A 428 8.60 -18.85 -20.09
C PHE A 428 7.15 -18.87 -20.61
N GLN A 429 6.96 -18.68 -21.92
CA GLN A 429 5.66 -18.70 -22.60
C GLN A 429 4.63 -17.73 -21.97
N GLN A 430 5.08 -16.53 -21.60
CA GLN A 430 4.17 -15.52 -21.06
C GLN A 430 3.39 -14.86 -22.20
N GLU A 431 2.10 -15.20 -22.33
CA GLU A 431 1.25 -14.64 -23.37
C GLU A 431 1.00 -13.13 -23.22
N LYS A 432 0.79 -12.45 -24.36
CA LYS A 432 0.45 -11.02 -24.42
C LYS A 432 -0.77 -10.63 -23.56
N GLY A 433 -1.77 -11.50 -23.46
CA GLY A 433 -2.96 -11.26 -22.63
C GLY A 433 -2.60 -11.12 -21.15
N ASN A 434 -1.84 -12.10 -20.63
CA ASN A 434 -1.34 -12.08 -19.25
C ASN A 434 -0.45 -10.86 -18.98
N PHE A 435 0.50 -10.54 -19.88
CA PHE A 435 1.36 -9.36 -19.74
C PHE A 435 0.56 -8.06 -19.60
N ASN A 436 -0.45 -7.87 -20.45
CA ASN A 436 -1.30 -6.69 -20.39
C ASN A 436 -2.15 -6.62 -19.12
N GLU A 437 -2.50 -7.77 -18.54
CA GLU A 437 -3.20 -7.79 -17.26
C GLU A 437 -2.30 -7.31 -16.13
N ILE A 438 -1.06 -7.81 -16.05
CA ILE A 438 -0.08 -7.33 -15.07
C ILE A 438 0.17 -5.84 -15.26
N LYS A 439 0.33 -5.36 -16.51
CA LYS A 439 0.50 -3.93 -16.80
C LYS A 439 -0.64 -3.07 -16.24
N LYS A 440 -1.89 -3.54 -16.33
CA LYS A 440 -3.06 -2.83 -15.79
C LYS A 440 -3.11 -2.86 -14.27
N GLN A 441 -2.73 -3.97 -13.66
CA GLN A 441 -2.89 -4.22 -12.23
C GLN A 441 -1.69 -3.78 -11.37
N TYR A 442 -0.51 -3.66 -12.00
CA TYR A 442 0.75 -3.25 -11.38
C TYR A 442 1.36 -2.08 -12.15
N PRO A 443 0.82 -0.86 -11.99
CA PRO A 443 1.35 0.32 -12.65
C PRO A 443 2.80 0.63 -12.25
N ASP A 444 3.28 0.09 -11.12
CA ASP A 444 4.65 0.22 -10.66
C ASP A 444 5.65 -0.63 -11.44
N TYR A 445 5.25 -1.80 -11.95
CA TYR A 445 6.15 -2.67 -12.71
C TYR A 445 6.36 -2.20 -14.15
N PHE A 446 5.30 -1.66 -14.76
CA PHE A 446 5.29 -1.33 -16.18
C PHE A 446 4.78 0.10 -16.42
N PRO A 447 5.50 0.92 -17.21
CA PRO A 447 4.95 2.16 -17.70
C PRO A 447 3.80 1.88 -18.69
N ASP A 448 2.95 2.89 -18.93
CA ASP A 448 1.77 2.73 -19.81
C ASP A 448 2.17 2.33 -21.25
N SER A 449 3.34 2.79 -21.68
CA SER A 449 3.97 2.49 -22.98
C SER A 449 4.62 1.10 -23.07
N ALA A 450 4.60 0.29 -22.01
CA ALA A 450 5.18 -1.05 -22.04
C ALA A 450 4.39 -1.96 -23.00
N GLU A 451 5.12 -2.62 -23.89
CA GLU A 451 4.59 -3.55 -24.88
C GLU A 451 5.21 -4.93 -24.67
N HIS A 452 4.38 -5.96 -24.74
CA HIS A 452 4.77 -7.36 -24.47
C HIS A 452 6.06 -7.78 -25.18
N GLN A 453 6.20 -7.51 -26.48
CA GLN A 453 7.38 -7.91 -27.23
C GLN A 453 8.70 -7.28 -26.73
N ASN A 454 8.63 -6.15 -26.01
CA ASN A 454 9.81 -5.46 -25.50
C ASN A 454 10.28 -5.99 -24.15
N TYR A 455 9.46 -6.81 -23.47
CA TYR A 455 9.71 -7.32 -22.12
C TYR A 455 9.70 -8.84 -22.02
N VAL A 456 9.20 -9.53 -23.04
CA VAL A 456 9.03 -10.99 -23.01
C VAL A 456 9.83 -11.66 -24.14
N THR A 457 9.77 -11.12 -25.36
CA THR A 457 10.45 -11.71 -26.51
C THR A 457 11.96 -11.51 -26.39
N LEU A 458 12.72 -12.56 -26.73
CA LEU A 458 14.17 -12.47 -26.85
C LEU A 458 14.56 -11.77 -28.16
N LYS A 459 15.59 -10.92 -28.11
CA LYS A 459 16.05 -10.16 -29.28
C LYS A 459 16.72 -11.08 -30.32
N THR A 460 17.53 -12.02 -29.84
CA THR A 460 18.30 -12.98 -30.63
C THR A 460 18.09 -14.41 -30.14
N GLY A 461 17.97 -14.61 -28.83
CA GLY A 461 17.95 -15.92 -28.18
C GLY A 461 19.31 -16.63 -28.16
N GLU A 462 20.40 -15.89 -28.37
CA GLU A 462 21.76 -16.39 -28.23
C GLU A 462 22.31 -16.20 -26.80
N PRO A 463 23.35 -16.94 -26.39
CA PRO A 463 23.90 -16.87 -25.03
C PRO A 463 24.26 -15.48 -24.50
N ASP A 464 24.65 -14.55 -25.38
CA ASP A 464 25.06 -13.18 -25.07
C ASP A 464 23.91 -12.17 -25.11
N ASP A 465 22.66 -12.61 -25.30
CA ASP A 465 21.49 -11.76 -25.37
C ASP A 465 21.05 -11.20 -24.01
N PRO A 466 21.13 -9.87 -23.76
CA PRO A 466 20.72 -9.31 -22.48
C PRO A 466 19.20 -9.39 -22.24
N SER A 467 18.38 -9.55 -23.28
CA SER A 467 16.91 -9.61 -23.16
C SER A 467 16.40 -10.80 -22.35
N TYR A 468 17.24 -11.80 -22.07
CA TYR A 468 16.92 -12.84 -21.09
C TYR A 468 16.58 -12.26 -19.70
N ILE A 469 17.18 -11.13 -19.31
CA ILE A 469 16.92 -10.49 -18.00
C ILE A 469 15.48 -10.02 -17.92
N HIS A 470 15.02 -9.25 -18.92
CA HIS A 470 13.64 -8.78 -18.91
C HIS A 470 12.65 -9.94 -19.03
N ALA A 471 12.99 -10.97 -19.79
CA ALA A 471 12.05 -12.05 -20.03
C ALA A 471 11.82 -12.86 -18.74
N ALA A 472 12.89 -13.09 -17.97
CA ALA A 472 12.80 -13.67 -16.63
C ALA A 472 12.00 -12.77 -15.68
N MET A 473 12.38 -11.50 -15.54
CA MET A 473 11.72 -10.56 -14.63
C MET A 473 10.21 -10.42 -14.89
N SER A 474 9.81 -10.33 -16.16
CA SER A 474 8.40 -10.27 -16.57
C SER A 474 7.63 -11.54 -16.17
N SER A 475 8.23 -12.72 -16.30
CA SER A 475 7.62 -13.99 -15.89
C SER A 475 7.48 -14.10 -14.36
N TYR A 476 8.49 -13.67 -13.59
CA TYR A 476 8.37 -13.60 -12.12
C TYR A 476 7.21 -12.71 -11.68
N MET A 477 7.02 -11.55 -12.33
CA MET A 477 5.88 -10.66 -12.06
C MET A 477 4.54 -11.35 -12.35
N SER A 478 4.46 -12.12 -13.44
CA SER A 478 3.25 -12.90 -13.77
C SER A 478 2.90 -13.92 -12.71
N LEU A 479 3.87 -14.73 -12.30
CA LEU A 479 3.66 -15.75 -11.27
C LEU A 479 3.31 -15.11 -9.92
N THR A 480 3.92 -13.96 -9.62
CA THR A 480 3.62 -13.18 -8.42
C THR A 480 2.18 -12.68 -8.44
N MET A 481 1.69 -12.14 -9.56
CA MET A 481 0.29 -11.77 -9.72
C MET A 481 -0.65 -12.97 -9.54
N THR A 482 -0.35 -14.11 -10.16
CA THR A 482 -1.17 -15.34 -10.00
C THR A 482 -1.27 -15.74 -8.53
N ARG A 483 -0.14 -15.70 -7.80
CA ARG A 483 -0.10 -15.98 -6.36
C ARG A 483 -0.93 -14.95 -5.58
N GLU A 484 -0.65 -13.66 -5.75
CA GLU A 484 -1.38 -12.55 -5.11
C GLU A 484 -2.90 -12.65 -5.32
N PHE A 485 -3.33 -13.03 -6.52
CA PHE A 485 -4.75 -13.17 -6.84
C PHE A 485 -5.44 -14.28 -6.05
N LEU A 486 -4.80 -15.44 -5.90
CA LEU A 486 -5.35 -16.52 -5.07
C LEU A 486 -5.49 -16.11 -3.59
N TYR A 487 -4.50 -15.38 -3.07
CA TYR A 487 -4.53 -14.84 -1.70
C TYR A 487 -5.59 -13.74 -1.51
N ALA A 488 -5.87 -12.94 -2.55
CA ALA A 488 -6.75 -11.79 -2.45
C ALA A 488 -8.26 -12.14 -2.44
N ILE A 489 -8.64 -13.36 -2.82
CA ILE A 489 -10.04 -13.80 -2.89
C ILE A 489 -10.52 -14.24 -1.49
N PRO A 490 -11.42 -13.48 -0.83
CA PRO A 490 -11.82 -13.79 0.55
C PRO A 490 -12.42 -15.19 0.73
N ASN A 491 -13.30 -15.62 -0.18
CA ASN A 491 -13.98 -16.92 -0.10
C ASN A 491 -13.03 -18.11 -0.29
N ASN A 492 -11.81 -17.90 -0.81
CA ASN A 492 -10.84 -18.98 -0.89
C ASN A 492 -10.21 -19.27 0.49
N ASP A 493 -10.08 -18.26 1.36
CA ASP A 493 -9.23 -18.31 2.55
C ASP A 493 -7.94 -19.09 2.26
N PHE A 494 -7.22 -18.66 1.21
CA PHE A 494 -6.12 -19.41 0.63
C PHE A 494 -4.98 -19.60 1.63
N SER A 495 -4.66 -18.57 2.40
CA SER A 495 -3.64 -18.64 3.45
C SER A 495 -4.03 -19.61 4.57
N GLY A 496 -5.31 -19.66 4.97
CA GLY A 496 -5.83 -20.67 5.89
C GLY A 496 -5.73 -22.08 5.32
N ALA A 497 -6.11 -22.28 4.05
CA ALA A 497 -6.05 -23.58 3.39
C ALA A 497 -4.61 -24.12 3.35
N LEU A 498 -3.64 -23.26 3.03
CA LEU A 498 -2.23 -23.64 2.99
C LEU A 498 -1.66 -23.96 4.38
N LYS A 499 -2.09 -23.25 5.44
CA LYS A 499 -1.67 -23.53 6.82
C LYS A 499 -2.14 -24.90 7.30
N GLU A 500 -3.29 -25.37 6.82
CA GLU A 500 -3.88 -26.65 7.19
C GLU A 500 -3.51 -27.81 6.25
N ALA A 501 -3.01 -27.52 5.05
CA ALA A 501 -2.72 -28.51 4.03
C ALA A 501 -1.62 -29.51 4.44
N LYS A 502 -1.91 -30.81 4.26
CA LYS A 502 -0.96 -31.90 4.51
C LYS A 502 0.03 -32.13 3.37
N ASP A 503 -0.34 -31.78 2.14
CA ASP A 503 0.57 -31.87 0.99
C ASP A 503 1.66 -30.79 1.12
N PRO A 504 2.94 -31.17 1.29
CA PRO A 504 4.01 -30.20 1.41
C PRO A 504 4.18 -29.35 0.14
N TRP A 505 3.68 -29.79 -1.03
CA TRP A 505 3.71 -29.08 -2.31
C TRP A 505 2.44 -28.28 -2.61
N ALA A 506 1.50 -28.14 -1.66
CA ALA A 506 0.20 -27.50 -1.89
C ALA A 506 0.29 -26.15 -2.61
N GLU A 507 1.08 -25.20 -2.09
CA GLU A 507 1.19 -23.87 -2.70
C GLU A 507 1.78 -23.93 -4.11
N PHE A 508 2.81 -24.76 -4.34
CA PHE A 508 3.37 -24.99 -5.67
C PHE A 508 2.33 -25.55 -6.64
N VAL A 509 1.62 -26.62 -6.25
CA VAL A 509 0.62 -27.28 -7.11
C VAL A 509 -0.49 -26.32 -7.50
N LEU A 510 -1.01 -25.55 -6.54
CA LEU A 510 -2.15 -24.65 -6.76
C LEU A 510 -1.75 -23.45 -7.62
N VAL A 511 -0.59 -22.84 -7.36
CA VAL A 511 -0.11 -21.69 -8.13
C VAL A 511 0.35 -22.11 -9.53
N ASP A 512 1.09 -23.20 -9.68
CA ASP A 512 1.54 -23.70 -10.99
C ASP A 512 0.35 -24.12 -11.87
N ASN A 513 -0.65 -24.79 -11.29
CA ASN A 513 -1.89 -25.09 -12.01
C ASN A 513 -2.62 -23.81 -12.45
N ALA A 514 -2.75 -22.83 -11.56
CA ALA A 514 -3.39 -21.56 -11.87
C ALA A 514 -2.64 -20.75 -12.93
N TYR A 515 -1.30 -20.85 -12.98
CA TYR A 515 -0.47 -20.26 -14.03
C TYR A 515 -0.70 -20.99 -15.37
N ASN A 516 -0.59 -22.32 -15.40
CA ASN A 516 -0.70 -23.12 -16.63
C ASN A 516 -2.13 -23.18 -17.21
N ARG A 517 -3.15 -23.20 -16.36
CA ARG A 517 -4.56 -23.43 -16.74
C ARG A 517 -5.47 -22.23 -16.55
N GLY A 518 -4.93 -21.14 -15.99
CA GLY A 518 -5.68 -19.95 -15.60
C GLY A 518 -6.38 -20.14 -14.25
N VAL A 519 -6.45 -19.06 -13.47
CA VAL A 519 -6.99 -19.09 -12.10
C VAL A 519 -8.45 -19.51 -12.07
N TYR A 520 -9.27 -19.00 -13.00
CA TYR A 520 -10.70 -19.37 -13.09
C TYR A 520 -10.90 -20.87 -13.32
N GLY A 521 -10.02 -21.53 -14.06
CA GLY A 521 -10.07 -22.98 -14.27
C GLY A 521 -9.81 -23.78 -12.99
N LEU A 522 -9.00 -23.24 -12.07
CA LEU A 522 -8.78 -23.80 -10.74
C LEU A 522 -9.99 -23.54 -9.83
N LEU A 523 -10.52 -22.30 -9.82
CA LEU A 523 -11.64 -21.92 -8.95
C LEU A 523 -12.92 -22.69 -9.28
N GLN A 524 -13.19 -22.97 -10.56
CA GLN A 524 -14.35 -23.78 -10.99
C GLN A 524 -14.35 -25.21 -10.44
N ARG A 525 -13.21 -25.71 -9.96
CA ARG A 525 -13.12 -27.02 -9.30
C ARG A 525 -13.48 -26.96 -7.81
N LYS A 526 -13.75 -25.78 -7.25
CA LYS A 526 -14.28 -25.59 -5.88
C LYS A 526 -13.43 -26.20 -4.76
N LEU A 527 -12.11 -26.22 -4.96
CA LEU A 527 -11.15 -26.78 -4.00
C LEU A 527 -11.21 -26.07 -2.64
N PHE A 528 -11.41 -24.75 -2.65
CA PHE A 528 -11.39 -23.92 -1.45
C PHE A 528 -12.75 -23.79 -0.75
N THR A 529 -13.83 -24.16 -1.45
CA THR A 529 -15.21 -24.09 -0.98
C THR A 529 -15.74 -25.48 -0.70
N GLU A 530 -16.41 -26.12 -1.67
CA GLU A 530 -17.08 -27.42 -1.51
C GLU A 530 -16.14 -28.58 -1.17
N HIS A 531 -14.86 -28.49 -1.54
CA HIS A 531 -13.90 -29.59 -1.37
C HIS A 531 -12.75 -29.25 -0.42
N ARG A 532 -12.92 -28.24 0.46
CA ARG A 532 -11.86 -27.77 1.35
C ARG A 532 -11.31 -28.87 2.27
N ASP A 533 -12.19 -29.65 2.90
CA ASP A 533 -11.76 -30.74 3.79
C ASP A 533 -10.91 -31.78 3.03
N LYS A 534 -11.27 -32.06 1.78
CA LYS A 534 -10.53 -32.96 0.91
C LYS A 534 -9.18 -32.37 0.49
N LEU A 535 -9.16 -31.07 0.17
CA LEU A 535 -7.96 -30.31 -0.16
C LEU A 535 -6.94 -30.36 0.97
N ILE A 536 -7.32 -29.94 2.18
CA ILE A 536 -6.38 -29.81 3.30
C ILE A 536 -5.89 -31.17 3.80
N ASN A 537 -6.69 -32.23 3.65
CA ASN A 537 -6.32 -33.58 4.10
C ASN A 537 -5.56 -34.41 3.07
N SER A 538 -5.49 -33.99 1.81
CA SER A 538 -4.72 -34.71 0.79
C SER A 538 -3.22 -34.61 1.05
N THR A 539 -2.51 -35.73 0.86
CA THR A 539 -1.03 -35.77 0.87
C THR A 539 -0.42 -35.54 -0.52
N ASP A 540 -1.26 -35.53 -1.57
CA ASP A 540 -0.91 -35.27 -2.96
C ASP A 540 -2.13 -34.62 -3.65
N ILE A 541 -2.22 -33.29 -3.51
CA ILE A 541 -3.33 -32.48 -4.04
C ILE A 541 -3.39 -32.60 -5.56
N ASN A 542 -2.22 -32.69 -6.21
CA ASN A 542 -2.14 -32.82 -7.65
C ASN A 542 -2.86 -34.07 -8.16
N LYS A 543 -2.55 -35.23 -7.57
CA LYS A 543 -3.20 -36.49 -7.92
C LYS A 543 -4.67 -36.52 -7.50
N GLU A 544 -4.98 -36.07 -6.29
CA GLU A 544 -6.35 -36.14 -5.73
C GLU A 544 -7.36 -35.30 -6.52
N PHE A 545 -6.91 -34.19 -7.12
CA PHE A 545 -7.75 -33.27 -7.89
C PHE A 545 -7.45 -33.27 -9.39
N ASN A 546 -6.57 -34.13 -9.89
CA ASN A 546 -6.16 -34.20 -11.30
C ASN A 546 -5.70 -32.84 -11.84
N LEU A 547 -4.70 -32.25 -11.19
CA LEU A 547 -4.18 -30.90 -11.47
C LEU A 547 -2.93 -30.89 -12.35
N SER A 548 -2.52 -32.03 -12.93
CA SER A 548 -1.24 -32.20 -13.63
C SER A 548 -0.94 -31.14 -14.70
N GLY A 549 -1.97 -30.50 -15.26
CA GLY A 549 -1.83 -29.48 -16.29
C GLY A 549 -1.56 -30.09 -17.66
N PHE A 550 -1.19 -29.27 -18.64
CA PHE A 550 -0.90 -29.77 -19.98
C PHE A 550 0.42 -30.56 -20.02
N ALA A 551 0.35 -31.81 -20.48
CA ALA A 551 1.49 -32.72 -20.60
C ALA A 551 2.30 -32.85 -19.29
N ASN A 552 1.60 -33.10 -18.17
CA ASN A 552 2.19 -33.30 -16.84
C ASN A 552 3.05 -32.12 -16.38
N HIS A 553 2.54 -30.90 -16.55
CA HIS A 553 3.23 -29.64 -16.25
C HIS A 553 3.82 -29.64 -14.82
N ILE A 554 2.98 -29.93 -13.83
CA ILE A 554 3.36 -29.94 -12.41
C ILE A 554 4.46 -30.97 -12.16
N GLU A 555 4.29 -32.20 -12.63
CA GLU A 555 5.22 -33.29 -12.35
C GLU A 555 6.59 -33.04 -12.99
N ASN A 556 6.63 -32.49 -14.20
CA ASN A 556 7.87 -32.14 -14.88
C ASN A 556 8.68 -31.12 -14.07
N ILE A 557 8.05 -30.02 -13.66
CA ILE A 557 8.71 -28.97 -12.88
C ILE A 557 9.09 -29.47 -11.49
N GLN A 558 8.20 -30.22 -10.82
CA GLN A 558 8.48 -30.81 -9.52
C GLN A 558 9.71 -31.75 -9.56
N ASN A 559 9.84 -32.55 -10.61
CA ASN A 559 10.98 -33.45 -10.80
C ASN A 559 12.28 -32.68 -11.08
N VAL A 560 12.21 -31.58 -11.85
CA VAL A 560 13.35 -30.67 -12.04
C VAL A 560 13.80 -30.08 -10.71
N ILE A 561 12.88 -29.53 -9.91
CA ILE A 561 13.20 -28.96 -8.59
C ILE A 561 13.88 -30.01 -7.70
N LYS A 562 13.31 -31.22 -7.60
CA LYS A 562 13.88 -32.31 -6.79
C LYS A 562 15.30 -32.69 -7.23
N ALA A 563 15.54 -32.77 -8.55
CA ALA A 563 16.86 -33.09 -9.08
C ALA A 563 17.87 -31.98 -8.80
N MET A 564 17.49 -30.71 -9.00
CA MET A 564 18.36 -29.56 -8.72
C MET A 564 18.65 -29.43 -7.22
N ASP A 565 17.65 -29.58 -6.34
CA ASP A 565 17.83 -29.47 -4.87
C ASP A 565 18.70 -30.62 -4.30
N SER A 566 18.87 -31.71 -5.06
CA SER A 566 19.73 -32.86 -4.70
C SER A 566 21.16 -32.76 -5.26
N GLU A 567 21.47 -31.80 -6.13
CA GLU A 567 22.78 -31.68 -6.77
C GLU A 567 23.80 -31.01 -5.83
N THR A 568 24.94 -31.66 -5.64
CA THR A 568 25.95 -31.29 -4.64
C THR A 568 27.29 -30.87 -5.23
N GLU A 569 27.51 -31.12 -6.52
CA GLU A 569 28.82 -30.98 -7.15
C GLU A 569 28.84 -29.89 -8.22
N ASN A 570 27.79 -29.80 -9.02
CA ASN A 570 27.75 -28.93 -10.20
C ASN A 570 26.79 -27.76 -9.98
N PHE A 571 27.34 -26.57 -9.84
CA PHE A 571 26.58 -25.32 -9.73
C PHE A 571 26.98 -24.37 -10.86
N TYR A 572 26.01 -23.65 -11.41
CA TYR A 572 26.29 -22.66 -12.43
C TYR A 572 27.09 -21.49 -11.85
N ASP A 573 28.10 -21.06 -12.60
CA ASP A 573 28.82 -19.82 -12.37
C ASP A 573 29.29 -19.26 -13.73
N ALA A 574 29.54 -17.96 -13.79
CA ALA A 574 30.03 -17.29 -14.97
C ALA A 574 30.79 -16.01 -14.58
N ASN A 575 31.81 -15.68 -15.37
CA ASN A 575 32.50 -14.40 -15.23
C ASN A 575 31.59 -13.27 -15.72
N ILE A 576 31.40 -12.25 -14.88
CA ILE A 576 30.68 -11.02 -15.21
C ILE A 576 31.69 -9.89 -15.37
N THR A 577 31.82 -9.39 -16.59
CA THR A 577 32.59 -8.17 -16.88
C THR A 577 31.77 -6.93 -16.53
N TRP A 578 32.41 -5.77 -16.42
CA TRP A 578 31.65 -4.53 -16.21
C TRP A 578 30.68 -4.24 -17.37
N ASN A 579 31.06 -4.57 -18.62
CA ASN A 579 30.18 -4.43 -19.77
C ASN A 579 28.93 -5.33 -19.64
N ASP A 580 29.07 -6.55 -19.11
CA ASP A 580 27.92 -7.40 -18.80
C ASP A 580 27.02 -6.76 -17.73
N MET A 581 27.60 -6.14 -16.70
CA MET A 581 26.83 -5.38 -15.70
C MET A 581 26.12 -4.16 -16.29
N GLU A 582 26.72 -3.44 -17.23
CA GLU A 582 26.06 -2.31 -17.88
C GLU A 582 24.87 -2.76 -18.73
N ASN A 583 25.01 -3.87 -19.46
CA ASN A 583 23.91 -4.51 -20.16
C ASN A 583 22.81 -4.94 -19.18
N TYR A 584 23.19 -5.53 -18.04
CA TYR A 584 22.23 -5.89 -16.99
C TYR A 584 21.44 -4.68 -16.48
N LEU A 585 22.13 -3.60 -16.10
CA LEU A 585 21.50 -2.38 -15.60
C LEU A 585 20.59 -1.74 -16.65
N LYS A 586 20.96 -1.80 -17.93
CA LYS A 586 20.11 -1.30 -19.02
C LYS A 586 18.78 -2.06 -19.12
N GLU A 587 18.80 -3.39 -19.03
CA GLU A 587 17.57 -4.20 -19.09
C GLU A 587 16.77 -4.07 -17.79
N LEU A 588 17.42 -3.95 -16.62
CA LEU A 588 16.75 -3.66 -15.35
C LEU A 588 16.02 -2.30 -15.38
N ARG A 589 16.59 -1.28 -16.04
CA ARG A 589 16.00 0.07 -16.17
C ARG A 589 14.62 0.05 -16.84
N LEU A 590 14.32 -0.95 -17.67
CA LEU A 590 13.00 -1.08 -18.31
C LEU A 590 11.85 -1.16 -17.28
N TYR A 591 12.09 -1.73 -16.10
CA TYR A 591 11.10 -1.85 -15.00
C TYR A 591 10.97 -0.59 -14.16
N TYR A 592 11.83 0.40 -14.40
CA TYR A 592 11.78 1.71 -13.78
C TYR A 592 11.48 2.80 -14.82
N GLY A 593 10.70 2.44 -15.86
CA GLY A 593 10.34 3.31 -16.98
C GLY A 593 9.45 4.50 -16.62
N ARG A 594 8.91 4.55 -15.39
CA ARG A 594 8.25 5.74 -14.82
C ARG A 594 9.22 6.74 -14.18
N ASN A 595 10.52 6.53 -14.38
CA ASN A 595 11.59 7.41 -13.91
C ASN A 595 11.64 7.57 -12.37
N VAL A 596 11.37 6.46 -11.66
CA VAL A 596 11.55 6.35 -10.20
C VAL A 596 12.43 5.12 -9.92
N PRO A 597 13.73 5.29 -9.58
CA PRO A 597 14.41 6.57 -9.37
C PRO A 597 14.61 7.35 -10.68
N ASN A 598 14.84 8.67 -10.57
CA ASN A 598 15.11 9.52 -11.75
C ASN A 598 16.48 9.20 -12.37
N ASP A 599 16.80 9.76 -13.53
CA ASP A 599 18.07 9.48 -14.22
C ASP A 599 19.32 9.88 -13.43
N ALA A 600 19.25 10.96 -12.64
CA ALA A 600 20.39 11.38 -11.80
C ALA A 600 20.63 10.37 -10.68
N ASP A 601 19.58 9.96 -9.98
CA ASP A 601 19.62 8.95 -8.93
C ASP A 601 20.03 7.57 -9.48
N TRP A 602 19.61 7.24 -10.70
CA TRP A 602 20.03 6.03 -11.41
C TRP A 602 21.53 6.05 -11.72
N ASN A 603 22.06 7.18 -12.18
CA ASN A 603 23.49 7.32 -12.44
C ASN A 603 24.33 7.24 -11.16
N ILE A 604 23.82 7.77 -10.05
CA ILE A 604 24.44 7.59 -8.72
C ILE A 604 24.46 6.11 -8.34
N MET A 605 23.34 5.39 -8.49
CA MET A 605 23.30 3.95 -8.26
C MET A 605 24.32 3.21 -9.12
N LYS A 606 24.41 3.52 -10.43
CA LYS A 606 25.41 2.91 -11.32
C LYS A 606 26.84 3.12 -10.81
N ALA A 607 27.16 4.31 -10.26
CA ALA A 607 28.48 4.61 -9.71
C ALA A 607 28.78 3.77 -8.46
N ASP A 608 27.85 3.69 -7.50
CA ASP A 608 28.01 2.86 -6.30
C ASP A 608 28.18 1.37 -6.66
N VAL A 609 27.42 0.88 -7.65
CA VAL A 609 27.55 -0.50 -8.16
C VAL A 609 28.90 -0.71 -8.84
N LYS A 610 29.42 0.29 -9.56
CA LYS A 610 30.76 0.24 -10.17
C LYS A 610 31.84 0.15 -9.10
N GLU A 611 31.79 0.97 -8.07
CA GLU A 611 32.75 0.91 -6.97
C GLU A 611 32.71 -0.45 -6.26
N ALA A 612 31.50 -0.97 -5.99
CA ALA A 612 31.34 -2.30 -5.40
C ALA A 612 31.92 -3.40 -6.31
N TYR A 613 31.67 -3.31 -7.61
CA TYR A 613 32.25 -4.21 -8.61
C TYR A 613 33.78 -4.17 -8.60
N ASP A 614 34.38 -2.98 -8.55
CA ASP A 614 35.84 -2.81 -8.52
C ASP A 614 36.46 -3.32 -7.21
N VAL A 615 35.72 -3.30 -6.10
CA VAL A 615 36.15 -3.91 -4.83
C VAL A 615 36.11 -5.45 -4.93
N LEU A 616 34.99 -6.02 -5.37
CA LEU A 616 34.79 -7.47 -5.41
C LEU A 616 35.66 -8.15 -6.48
N SER A 617 35.84 -7.52 -7.65
CA SER A 617 36.65 -8.06 -8.74
C SER A 617 38.11 -8.29 -8.38
N LYS A 618 38.65 -7.57 -7.38
CA LYS A 618 40.02 -7.79 -6.88
C LYS A 618 40.25 -9.22 -6.38
N HIS A 619 39.21 -9.89 -5.88
CA HIS A 619 39.31 -11.30 -5.50
C HIS A 619 39.64 -12.21 -6.71
N TRP A 620 39.19 -11.82 -7.90
CA TRP A 620 39.25 -12.59 -9.14
C TRP A 620 40.32 -12.08 -10.13
N GLY A 621 41.19 -11.15 -9.71
CA GLY A 621 42.24 -10.58 -10.55
C GLY A 621 41.91 -9.21 -11.16
N GLY A 622 40.72 -8.67 -10.91
CA GLY A 622 40.34 -7.28 -11.21
C GLY A 622 39.63 -7.03 -12.54
N ASP A 623 39.43 -8.06 -13.37
CA ASP A 623 38.79 -7.96 -14.70
C ASP A 623 37.35 -8.50 -14.74
N HIS A 624 36.95 -9.29 -13.74
CA HIS A 624 35.59 -9.84 -13.61
C HIS A 624 35.19 -10.04 -12.15
N VAL A 625 33.88 -10.27 -11.94
CA VAL A 625 33.33 -10.85 -10.71
C VAL A 625 32.67 -12.19 -11.03
N SER A 626 32.40 -13.01 -10.02
CA SER A 626 31.62 -14.24 -10.17
C SER A 626 30.12 -13.96 -10.13
N LEU A 627 29.38 -14.57 -11.04
CA LEU A 627 27.92 -14.55 -11.00
C LEU A 627 27.38 -15.25 -9.75
N ARG A 628 27.93 -16.40 -9.41
CA ARG A 628 27.49 -17.19 -8.25
C ARG A 628 27.74 -16.44 -6.94
N TYR A 629 28.94 -15.88 -6.75
CA TYR A 629 29.35 -15.33 -5.46
C TYR A 629 28.97 -13.86 -5.29
N ASP A 630 29.14 -13.04 -6.33
CA ASP A 630 29.16 -11.59 -6.18
C ASP A 630 27.88 -10.89 -6.67
N PHE A 631 27.16 -11.49 -7.62
CA PHE A 631 26.03 -10.84 -8.29
C PHE A 631 24.93 -10.39 -7.32
N LEU A 632 24.52 -11.22 -6.35
CA LEU A 632 23.48 -10.81 -5.38
C LEU A 632 23.95 -9.65 -4.50
N THR A 633 25.25 -9.55 -4.21
CA THR A 633 25.80 -8.41 -3.47
C THR A 633 25.72 -7.14 -4.29
N LEU A 634 26.09 -7.20 -5.58
CA LEU A 634 25.93 -6.07 -6.50
C LEU A 634 24.47 -5.68 -6.69
N LEU A 635 23.56 -6.65 -6.77
CA LEU A 635 22.12 -6.41 -6.81
C LEU A 635 21.64 -5.69 -5.55
N ARG A 636 22.07 -6.12 -4.36
CA ARG A 636 21.71 -5.46 -3.09
C ARG A 636 22.27 -4.05 -2.99
N VAL A 637 23.43 -3.77 -3.61
CA VAL A 637 23.93 -2.39 -3.77
C VAL A 637 22.97 -1.59 -4.66
N CYS A 638 22.53 -2.14 -5.80
CA CYS A 638 21.49 -1.52 -6.64
C CYS A 638 20.23 -1.22 -5.81
N GLU A 639 19.74 -2.21 -5.06
CA GLU A 639 18.49 -2.15 -4.32
C GLU A 639 18.44 -1.02 -3.30
N LYS A 640 19.59 -0.61 -2.72
CA LYS A 640 19.62 0.54 -1.81
C LYS A 640 19.09 1.81 -2.47
N HIS A 641 19.23 1.97 -3.79
CA HIS A 641 18.79 3.14 -4.54
C HIS A 641 17.40 3.00 -5.16
N LEU A 642 16.84 1.80 -5.13
CA LEU A 642 15.56 1.47 -5.75
C LEU A 642 14.44 1.51 -4.69
N PRO A 643 13.17 1.61 -5.09
CA PRO A 643 12.05 1.60 -4.14
C PRO A 643 12.10 0.36 -3.23
N GLU A 644 11.95 0.52 -1.91
CA GLU A 644 12.24 -0.57 -0.96
C GLU A 644 11.38 -1.82 -1.18
N ASN A 645 10.05 -1.66 -1.23
CA ASN A 645 9.15 -2.78 -1.50
C ASN A 645 9.08 -3.06 -3.01
N LYS A 646 9.57 -4.25 -3.40
CA LYS A 646 9.55 -4.76 -4.78
C LYS A 646 8.26 -5.51 -5.14
N GLN A 647 7.37 -5.73 -4.17
CA GLN A 647 6.07 -6.39 -4.35
C GLN A 647 4.93 -5.40 -3.99
N PRO A 648 4.74 -4.32 -4.78
CA PRO A 648 3.61 -3.41 -4.66
C PRO A 648 2.28 -4.17 -4.62
N ALA A 649 1.29 -3.63 -3.90
CA ALA A 649 -0.04 -4.22 -3.91
C ALA A 649 -0.70 -4.04 -5.31
N PRO A 650 -1.28 -5.10 -5.90
CA PRO A 650 -2.06 -4.93 -7.12
C PRO A 650 -3.25 -3.97 -6.89
N SER A 651 -3.53 -3.14 -7.89
CA SER A 651 -4.58 -2.13 -7.82
C SER A 651 -5.19 -1.83 -9.19
N GLY A 652 -6.22 -0.97 -9.23
CA GLY A 652 -6.95 -0.61 -10.44
C GLY A 652 -8.30 -1.30 -10.55
N ALA A 653 -9.10 -0.82 -11.51
CA ALA A 653 -10.46 -1.32 -11.74
C ALA A 653 -10.47 -2.81 -12.15
N SER A 654 -9.54 -3.22 -13.03
CA SER A 654 -9.42 -4.61 -13.50
C SER A 654 -9.20 -5.59 -12.35
N TRP A 655 -8.32 -5.22 -11.40
CA TRP A 655 -8.06 -6.02 -10.20
C TRP A 655 -9.31 -6.19 -9.33
N ILE A 656 -10.01 -5.08 -9.05
CA ILE A 656 -11.24 -5.09 -8.25
C ILE A 656 -12.30 -5.98 -8.90
N GLU A 657 -12.50 -5.84 -10.21
CA GLU A 657 -13.48 -6.62 -10.98
C GLU A 657 -13.16 -8.12 -10.93
N GLN A 658 -11.90 -8.49 -11.17
CA GLN A 658 -11.47 -9.89 -11.17
C GLN A 658 -11.62 -10.52 -9.78
N VAL A 659 -11.20 -9.84 -8.71
CA VAL A 659 -11.32 -10.39 -7.35
C VAL A 659 -12.80 -10.53 -6.96
N ASN A 660 -13.65 -9.55 -7.27
CA ASN A 660 -15.09 -9.66 -7.01
C ASN A 660 -15.72 -10.82 -7.80
N SER A 661 -15.38 -10.94 -9.09
CA SER A 661 -15.87 -12.02 -9.95
C SER A 661 -15.45 -13.39 -9.41
N ALA A 662 -14.18 -13.56 -9.07
CA ALA A 662 -13.64 -14.79 -8.53
C ALA A 662 -14.24 -15.14 -7.17
N ASN A 663 -14.50 -14.14 -6.31
CA ASN A 663 -15.12 -14.35 -5.01
C ASN A 663 -16.56 -14.90 -5.10
N ASN A 664 -17.25 -14.69 -6.21
CA ASN A 664 -18.62 -15.16 -6.40
C ASN A 664 -18.71 -16.57 -7.02
N ILE A 665 -17.58 -17.25 -7.23
CA ILE A 665 -17.54 -18.63 -7.70
C ILE A 665 -17.78 -19.53 -6.48
N HIS A 666 -18.97 -20.09 -6.39
CA HIS A 666 -19.38 -21.03 -5.34
C HIS A 666 -19.05 -22.46 -5.72
#